data_AF-A0A3C0VCG5-F1
#
_entry.id   AF-A0A3C0VCG5-F1
#
_cell.length_a   1.000
_cell.length_b   1.000
_cell.length_c   1.000
_cell.angle_alpha   90.00
_cell.angle_beta   90.00
_cell.angle_gamma   90.00
#
_symmetry.space_group_name_H-M   'P 1'
#
loop_
_entity.id
_entity.type
_entity.pdbx_description
1 polymer ?
#
loop_
_entity_poly.entity_id
_entity_poly.type
_entity_poly.pdbx_seq_one_letter_code
_entity_poly.pdbx_strand_id
1 'polypeptide(L)'
;GDLWGLYATLEHTDGRFLDERGLPDGNTYKIEGGAGDKRNQGPTQTVSSADYDALRNGYNVSQPIAWWRANVDLEGYYGFRTVDRAINNMDLREGWNICQYHDPATNRWSAMPWDLDMLYMPVTHWSGVMNFQNAILQHAELMTEYRNRSRELGDLLFEPGNFAEIIDELAAVENPPGWALTMVDVDESMWNYHPRTTSAHLGMFYRNPSTHTAIGGTITRTLVSADHEGMVRWIKDFVLTGYGAVQRAAEAADAAIPARPTATPSGPAEFPIDDLRFTASAFHDPNGDGTFGGMRWRLAEIAMPGTPAYIPGAPRPFEITAVWDSGELPAYAPEATIPWQVVEIGHRYRVRVRMKDSTGRWSQWSLPCEFTAGAPVTPFPQVSALRITEIMYHPAEDSDYEFIELMNTGPEALDLREVRFTDGIKFDFGRSAVTSLAPGEHVLVVGNAMIFGAAHDTTGMRIAGEFDKQLADEGERITLTYGAGATILDFTYDDAWYPETDGAGYSLVALDPWAPADAWTTAEGWRASAAIGGSPGAYDGALPTGGYQRPGDANQDGRLDISDAVGLLRFLFGSTGLPLPCEGTSIAEGGNLALLDVNGDGRADIADAVSMLGYLFAGGPAPAAGTNCIRIEGCPTSCRF
;
A
#
# COMPACT_ATOMS: atom_id res chain seq x y z
N GLY A 1 -20.78 16.49 33.50
CA GLY A 1 -19.65 16.11 34.37
C GLY A 1 -18.72 17.29 34.51
N ASP A 2 -17.80 17.24 35.47
CA ASP A 2 -16.76 18.25 35.59
C ASP A 2 -15.75 18.11 34.44
N LEU A 3 -15.14 19.22 34.01
CA LEU A 3 -14.04 19.21 33.04
C LEU A 3 -12.76 18.82 33.78
N TRP A 4 -12.10 17.74 33.34
CA TRP A 4 -10.82 17.27 33.89
C TRP A 4 -9.63 17.63 33.00
N GLY A 5 -9.87 18.17 31.80
CA GLY A 5 -8.82 18.59 30.87
C GLY A 5 -8.39 17.52 29.87
N LEU A 6 -7.33 17.82 29.15
CA LEU A 6 -6.66 16.91 28.22
C LEU A 6 -5.72 15.95 28.97
N TYR A 7 -5.78 14.67 28.61
CA TYR A 7 -4.89 13.63 29.15
C TYR A 7 -4.30 12.80 28.02
N ALA A 8 -3.01 12.52 28.13
CA ALA A 8 -2.37 11.48 27.34
C ALA A 8 -2.62 10.12 28.01
N THR A 9 -3.25 9.19 27.29
CA THR A 9 -3.32 7.79 27.71
C THR A 9 -2.04 7.08 27.28
N LEU A 10 -1.25 6.64 28.27
CA LEU A 10 0.01 5.93 28.04
C LEU A 10 -0.22 4.43 28.15
N GLU A 11 0.19 3.70 27.11
CA GLU A 11 0.14 2.24 27.10
C GLU A 11 1.11 1.66 28.14
N HIS A 12 0.68 0.62 28.85
CA HIS A 12 1.53 -0.12 29.77
C HIS A 12 2.39 -1.11 29.00
N THR A 13 3.71 -1.13 29.28
CA THR A 13 4.66 -2.09 28.72
C THR A 13 4.57 -3.47 29.40
N ASP A 14 3.40 -4.10 29.32
CA ASP A 14 3.11 -5.44 29.87
C ASP A 14 2.83 -6.47 28.77
N GLY A 15 2.31 -7.66 29.12
CA GLY A 15 2.09 -8.75 28.16
C GLY A 15 1.14 -8.36 27.02
N ARG A 16 0.17 -7.46 27.26
CA ARG A 16 -0.75 -6.99 26.21
C ARG A 16 -0.03 -6.16 25.16
N PHE A 17 0.91 -5.32 25.60
CA PHE A 17 1.78 -4.55 24.69
C PHE A 17 2.58 -5.47 23.76
N LEU A 18 3.02 -6.63 24.27
CA LEU A 18 3.73 -7.64 23.47
C LEU A 18 2.77 -8.34 22.49
N ASP A 19 1.63 -8.80 22.99
CA ASP A 19 0.61 -9.50 22.20
C ASP A 19 0.10 -8.66 21.02
N GLU A 20 -0.24 -7.39 21.27
CA GLU A 20 -0.71 -6.45 20.24
C GLU A 20 0.31 -6.21 19.12
N ARG A 21 1.59 -6.44 19.39
CA ARG A 21 2.70 -6.27 18.45
C ARG A 21 3.21 -7.59 17.88
N GLY A 22 2.61 -8.72 18.24
CA GLY A 22 3.07 -10.05 17.86
C GLY A 22 4.48 -10.36 18.36
N LEU A 23 4.93 -9.70 19.43
CA LEU A 23 6.22 -9.97 20.05
C LEU A 23 6.12 -11.24 20.90
N PRO A 24 7.20 -12.04 21.00
CA PRO A 24 7.21 -13.19 21.89
C PRO A 24 6.89 -12.79 23.34
N ASP A 25 6.06 -13.57 24.03
CA ASP A 25 5.69 -13.31 25.43
C ASP A 25 6.91 -13.45 26.34
N GLY A 26 7.44 -12.30 26.77
CA GLY A 26 8.69 -12.21 27.49
C GLY A 26 8.72 -11.22 28.64
N ASN A 27 9.86 -11.12 29.31
CA ASN A 27 9.99 -10.33 30.53
C ASN A 27 10.06 -8.83 30.21
N THR A 28 9.19 -8.03 30.83
CA THR A 28 9.25 -6.57 30.78
C THR A 28 9.39 -5.96 32.16
N TYR A 29 10.17 -4.88 32.23
CA TYR A 29 10.48 -4.17 33.46
C TYR A 29 10.34 -2.66 33.29
N LYS A 30 9.69 -1.97 34.23
CA LYS A 30 9.89 -0.53 34.44
C LYS A 30 11.09 -0.37 35.38
N ILE A 31 12.09 0.40 35.00
CA ILE A 31 13.28 0.57 35.84
C ILE A 31 13.11 1.77 36.76
N GLU A 32 13.27 1.52 38.07
CA GLU A 32 13.12 2.53 39.12
C GLU A 32 14.18 2.29 40.22
N GLY A 33 15.00 3.30 40.54
CA GLY A 33 16.08 3.15 41.52
C GLY A 33 17.11 2.08 41.15
N GLY A 34 17.23 1.77 39.86
CA GLY A 34 18.04 0.66 39.35
C GLY A 34 17.45 -0.73 39.60
N ALA A 35 16.25 -0.84 40.19
CA ALA A 35 15.54 -2.11 40.30
C ALA A 35 14.64 -2.32 39.07
N GLY A 36 14.46 -3.58 38.67
CA GLY A 36 13.49 -3.95 37.65
C GLY A 36 12.12 -4.20 38.28
N ASP A 37 11.24 -3.20 38.24
CA ASP A 37 9.82 -3.35 38.59
C ASP A 37 9.12 -4.15 37.49
N LYS A 38 8.58 -5.30 37.87
CA LYS A 38 8.10 -6.33 36.96
C LYS A 38 6.75 -5.91 36.34
N ARG A 39 6.69 -5.87 35.01
CA ARG A 39 5.46 -5.53 34.26
C ARG A 39 4.86 -6.74 33.55
N ASN A 40 5.69 -7.63 33.01
CA ASN A 40 5.29 -8.92 32.45
C ASN A 40 6.36 -9.98 32.69
N GLN A 41 5.96 -11.21 33.02
CA GLN A 41 6.88 -12.35 33.15
C GLN A 41 6.46 -13.45 32.19
N GLY A 42 7.24 -13.63 31.12
CA GLY A 42 6.96 -14.65 30.11
C GLY A 42 7.10 -16.07 30.68
N PRO A 43 6.35 -17.05 30.16
CA PRO A 43 6.28 -18.41 30.71
C PRO A 43 7.60 -19.18 30.63
N THR A 44 8.51 -18.77 29.74
CA THR A 44 9.82 -19.42 29.54
C THR A 44 10.99 -18.70 30.24
N GLN A 45 10.72 -17.59 30.93
CA GLN A 45 11.75 -16.75 31.54
C GLN A 45 11.69 -16.75 33.07
N THR A 46 12.64 -16.06 33.70
CA THR A 46 12.70 -15.95 35.16
C THR A 46 11.50 -15.16 35.69
N VAL A 47 10.90 -15.64 36.78
CA VAL A 47 9.84 -14.93 37.52
C VAL A 47 10.39 -13.85 38.46
N SER A 48 11.70 -13.84 38.67
CA SER A 48 12.43 -12.82 39.45
C SER A 48 13.20 -11.87 38.53
N SER A 49 13.64 -10.72 39.05
CA SER A 49 14.42 -9.72 38.28
C SER A 49 15.90 -10.08 38.07
N ALA A 50 16.28 -11.35 38.28
CA ALA A 50 17.68 -11.81 38.26
C ALA A 50 18.33 -11.72 36.86
N ASP A 51 17.54 -11.84 35.81
CA ASP A 51 17.92 -11.61 34.41
C ASP A 51 18.29 -10.14 34.15
N TYR A 52 17.46 -9.20 34.61
CA TYR A 52 17.75 -7.77 34.53
C TYR A 52 18.98 -7.41 35.37
N ASP A 53 19.11 -7.97 36.57
CA ASP A 53 20.31 -7.80 37.39
C ASP A 53 21.57 -8.32 36.68
N ALA A 54 21.49 -9.47 36.00
CA ALA A 54 22.59 -10.01 35.21
C ALA A 54 22.95 -9.10 34.02
N LEU A 55 21.96 -8.61 33.28
CA LEU A 55 22.17 -7.63 32.20
C LEU A 55 22.86 -6.37 32.74
N ARG A 56 22.31 -5.79 33.81
CA ARG A 56 22.81 -4.56 34.44
C ARG A 56 24.24 -4.71 34.93
N ASN A 57 24.56 -5.81 35.60
CA ASN A 57 25.93 -6.10 35.99
C ASN A 57 26.85 -6.26 34.77
N GLY A 58 26.32 -6.86 33.70
CA GLY A 58 27.03 -7.06 32.44
C GLY A 58 27.46 -5.74 31.77
N TYR A 59 26.52 -4.83 31.50
CA TYR A 59 26.84 -3.58 30.79
C TYR A 59 27.56 -2.52 31.64
N ASN A 60 27.61 -2.70 32.97
CA ASN A 60 28.33 -1.82 33.90
C ASN A 60 29.82 -2.15 34.05
N VAL A 61 30.30 -3.17 33.34
CA VAL A 61 31.74 -3.46 33.18
C VAL A 61 32.11 -3.48 31.70
N SER A 62 33.40 -3.53 31.38
CA SER A 62 33.83 -3.65 29.98
C SER A 62 33.46 -5.04 29.45
N GLN A 63 32.85 -5.07 28.26
CA GLN A 63 32.36 -6.29 27.61
C GLN A 63 32.89 -6.37 26.18
N PRO A 64 33.23 -7.56 25.66
CA PRO A 64 33.59 -7.73 24.26
C PRO A 64 32.39 -7.48 23.35
N ILE A 65 32.64 -7.13 22.08
CA ILE A 65 31.59 -6.89 21.08
C ILE A 65 30.60 -8.06 20.95
N ALA A 66 31.09 -9.30 21.09
CA ALA A 66 30.27 -10.51 21.04
C ALA A 66 29.24 -10.57 22.17
N TRP A 67 29.57 -10.04 23.35
CA TRP A 67 28.62 -9.96 24.47
C TRP A 67 27.50 -8.98 24.14
N TRP A 68 27.83 -7.79 23.64
CA TRP A 68 26.83 -6.80 23.23
C TRP A 68 25.87 -7.34 22.18
N ARG A 69 26.37 -7.98 21.12
CA ARG A 69 25.53 -8.59 20.07
C ARG A 69 24.67 -9.77 20.57
N ALA A 70 25.10 -10.45 21.63
CA ALA A 70 24.36 -11.57 22.21
C ALA A 70 23.30 -11.13 23.23
N ASN A 71 23.45 -9.95 23.84
CA ASN A 71 22.60 -9.53 24.96
C ASN A 71 21.76 -8.28 24.67
N VAL A 72 22.11 -7.45 23.70
CA VAL A 72 21.42 -6.18 23.44
C VAL A 72 20.93 -6.15 22.00
N ASP A 73 19.70 -5.69 21.82
CA ASP A 73 19.20 -5.23 20.54
C ASP A 73 19.88 -3.90 20.20
N LEU A 74 21.06 -4.01 19.60
CA LEU A 74 21.91 -2.87 19.28
C LEU A 74 21.26 -1.94 18.24
N GLU A 75 20.56 -2.49 17.25
CA GLU A 75 19.89 -1.69 16.23
C GLU A 75 18.76 -0.85 16.84
N GLY A 76 17.93 -1.48 17.69
CA GLY A 76 16.92 -0.77 18.48
C GLY A 76 17.54 0.32 19.36
N TYR A 77 18.64 0.02 20.05
CA TYR A 77 19.34 1.01 20.88
C TYR A 77 19.91 2.19 20.07
N TYR A 78 20.46 1.96 18.87
CA TYR A 78 20.95 3.04 18.03
C TYR A 78 19.81 3.99 17.59
N GLY A 79 18.64 3.42 17.28
CA GLY A 79 17.43 4.19 17.00
C GLY A 79 17.00 5.00 18.22
N PHE A 80 16.86 4.34 19.38
CA PHE A 80 16.55 4.98 20.66
C PHE A 80 17.47 6.17 20.93
N ARG A 81 18.79 5.96 20.92
CA ARG A 81 19.78 7.00 21.21
C ARG A 81 19.71 8.15 20.23
N THR A 82 19.51 7.87 18.94
CA THR A 82 19.41 8.91 17.92
C THR A 82 18.20 9.81 18.18
N VAL A 83 17.03 9.22 18.47
CA VAL A 83 15.80 9.97 18.75
C VAL A 83 15.93 10.72 20.06
N ASP A 84 16.42 10.07 21.11
CA ASP A 84 16.70 10.66 22.42
C ASP A 84 17.59 11.91 22.31
N ARG A 85 18.63 11.83 21.48
CA ARG A 85 19.53 12.97 21.20
C ARG A 85 18.83 14.11 20.44
N ALA A 86 17.93 13.78 19.52
CA ALA A 86 17.21 14.76 18.72
C ALA A 86 16.13 15.51 19.54
N ILE A 87 15.42 14.81 20.42
CA ILE A 87 14.41 15.43 21.30
C ILE A 87 15.00 16.00 22.59
N ASN A 88 16.23 15.59 22.92
CA ASN A 88 16.91 15.85 24.18
C ASN A 88 16.06 15.47 25.39
N ASN A 89 15.92 14.16 25.64
CA ASN A 89 15.33 13.68 26.88
C ASN A 89 16.24 14.03 28.06
N MET A 90 15.86 15.08 28.77
CA MET A 90 16.70 15.68 29.79
C MET A 90 16.61 14.95 31.15
N ASP A 91 15.67 14.01 31.32
CA ASP A 91 15.53 13.24 32.55
C ASP A 91 16.09 11.80 32.44
N LEU A 92 16.52 11.39 31.24
CA LEU A 92 17.11 10.06 31.03
C LEU A 92 18.40 9.89 31.84
N ARG A 93 18.46 8.81 32.60
CA ARG A 93 19.62 8.42 33.41
C ARG A 93 19.63 6.93 33.68
N GLU A 94 20.78 6.41 34.05
CA GLU A 94 20.90 5.00 34.44
C GLU A 94 19.98 4.67 35.63
N GLY A 95 19.17 3.61 35.48
CA GLY A 95 18.32 3.09 36.55
C GLY A 95 16.96 3.77 36.72
N TRP A 96 16.55 4.66 35.82
CA TRP A 96 15.28 5.39 35.89
C TRP A 96 14.72 5.69 34.49
N ASN A 97 13.42 5.95 34.41
CA ASN A 97 12.71 6.49 33.23
C ASN A 97 12.97 5.70 31.94
N ILE A 98 12.99 4.38 32.10
CA ILE A 98 13.18 3.45 30.99
C ILE A 98 12.42 2.17 31.29
N CYS A 99 11.85 1.58 30.26
CA CYS A 99 11.38 0.21 30.30
C CYS A 99 12.35 -0.70 29.54
N GLN A 100 12.49 -1.94 29.99
CA GLN A 100 13.38 -2.93 29.39
C GLN A 100 12.57 -4.17 29.05
N TYR A 101 12.76 -4.69 27.85
CA TYR A 101 12.15 -5.94 27.38
C TYR A 101 13.25 -6.97 27.10
N HIS A 102 13.10 -8.17 27.65
CA HIS A 102 13.96 -9.31 27.36
C HIS A 102 13.23 -10.28 26.43
N ASP A 103 13.63 -10.29 25.17
CA ASP A 103 13.03 -11.15 24.14
C ASP A 103 13.47 -12.62 24.32
N PRO A 104 12.55 -13.55 24.62
CA PRO A 104 12.90 -14.96 24.80
C PRO A 104 13.32 -15.67 23.51
N ALA A 105 12.95 -15.16 22.33
CA ALA A 105 13.30 -15.77 21.04
C ALA A 105 14.74 -15.46 20.64
N THR A 106 15.19 -14.22 20.83
CA THR A 106 16.55 -13.78 20.48
C THR A 106 17.51 -13.75 21.66
N ASN A 107 16.98 -13.83 22.89
CA ASN A 107 17.69 -13.63 24.14
C ASN A 107 18.37 -12.26 24.26
N ARG A 108 17.84 -11.24 23.57
CA ARG A 108 18.35 -9.86 23.59
C ARG A 108 17.45 -8.93 24.38
N TRP A 109 18.05 -7.84 24.86
CA TRP A 109 17.39 -6.79 25.61
C TRP A 109 17.18 -5.54 24.76
N SER A 110 15.96 -5.01 24.79
CA SER A 110 15.58 -3.77 24.13
C SER A 110 15.20 -2.71 25.16
N ALA A 111 15.81 -1.54 25.00
CA ALA A 111 15.50 -0.33 25.77
C ALA A 111 14.28 0.37 25.16
N MET A 112 13.32 0.74 26.00
CA MET A 112 12.10 1.46 25.62
C MET A 112 11.98 2.76 26.41
N PRO A 113 11.68 3.90 25.77
CA PRO A 113 11.54 5.16 26.47
C PRO A 113 10.35 5.12 27.42
N TRP A 114 10.48 5.75 28.57
CA TRP A 114 9.41 5.91 29.56
C TRP A 114 9.57 7.26 30.24
N ASP A 115 8.45 7.84 30.68
CA ASP A 115 8.44 9.14 31.39
C ASP A 115 9.07 10.28 30.57
N LEU A 116 8.38 10.67 29.51
CA LEU A 116 8.86 11.61 28.48
C LEU A 116 8.31 13.03 28.65
N ASP A 117 8.17 13.50 29.89
CA ASP A 117 7.61 14.82 30.21
C ASP A 117 8.65 15.96 30.15
N MET A 118 9.95 15.65 30.25
CA MET A 118 11.04 16.63 30.18
C MET A 118 11.83 16.52 28.86
N LEU A 119 11.34 17.21 27.82
CA LEU A 119 11.91 17.20 26.45
C LEU A 119 12.11 18.62 25.90
N TYR A 120 12.84 18.73 24.78
CA TYR A 120 12.93 19.94 23.92
C TYR A 120 13.51 21.20 24.59
N MET A 121 14.46 21.04 25.50
CA MET A 121 15.21 22.16 26.07
C MET A 121 16.71 21.97 25.85
N PRO A 122 17.50 23.03 25.62
CA PRO A 122 18.95 22.94 25.38
C PRO A 122 19.78 22.82 26.67
N VAL A 123 19.28 22.07 27.65
CA VAL A 123 19.88 21.78 28.96
C VAL A 123 19.44 20.38 29.40
N THR A 124 20.02 19.84 30.48
CA THR A 124 19.65 18.52 30.98
C THR A 124 19.36 18.53 32.48
N HIS A 125 18.42 17.71 32.95
CA HIS A 125 18.16 17.52 34.37
C HIS A 125 19.11 16.45 34.96
N TRP A 126 19.43 15.42 34.18
CA TRP A 126 20.41 14.36 34.49
C TRP A 126 21.38 14.09 33.34
N SER A 127 21.97 12.89 33.26
CA SER A 127 23.00 12.58 32.27
C SER A 127 22.49 12.62 30.82
N GLY A 128 21.20 12.44 30.59
CA GLY A 128 20.59 12.33 29.26
C GLY A 128 21.02 11.05 28.53
N VAL A 129 21.52 10.05 29.26
CA VAL A 129 22.08 8.81 28.72
C VAL A 129 21.99 7.68 29.74
N MET A 130 21.83 6.45 29.23
CA MET A 130 21.96 5.18 29.96
C MET A 130 23.28 4.48 29.63
N ASN A 131 23.69 3.51 30.46
CA ASN A 131 25.00 2.85 30.31
C ASN A 131 25.11 1.90 29.11
N PHE A 132 24.03 1.64 28.36
CA PHE A 132 24.13 0.98 27.03
C PHE A 132 25.08 1.73 26.08
N GLN A 133 25.32 3.02 26.31
CA GLN A 133 26.31 3.79 25.54
C GLN A 133 27.72 3.20 25.61
N ASN A 134 28.02 2.42 26.65
CA ASN A 134 29.29 1.74 26.79
C ASN A 134 29.60 0.86 25.57
N ALA A 135 28.57 0.32 24.90
CA ALA A 135 28.74 -0.43 23.65
C ALA A 135 29.48 0.40 22.60
N ILE A 136 28.98 1.61 22.31
CA ILE A 136 29.54 2.47 21.26
C ILE A 136 30.79 3.22 21.72
N LEU A 137 30.94 3.48 23.02
CA LEU A 137 32.14 4.15 23.56
C LEU A 137 33.35 3.22 23.65
N GLN A 138 33.12 1.90 23.76
CA GLN A 138 34.20 0.91 23.89
C GLN A 138 34.56 0.21 22.57
N HIS A 139 33.68 0.25 21.56
CA HIS A 139 33.85 -0.49 20.30
C HIS A 139 33.63 0.43 19.08
N ALA A 140 34.68 0.61 18.28
CA ALA A 140 34.63 1.49 17.10
C ALA A 140 33.67 0.97 16.02
N GLU A 141 33.52 -0.35 15.91
CA GLU A 141 32.58 -1.00 14.99
C GLU A 141 31.13 -0.65 15.34
N LEU A 142 30.78 -0.69 16.63
CA LEU A 142 29.43 -0.33 17.10
C LEU A 142 29.18 1.18 17.00
N MET A 143 30.22 2.00 17.19
CA MET A 143 30.13 3.44 16.91
C MET A 143 29.85 3.72 15.42
N THR A 144 30.48 2.98 14.50
CA THR A 144 30.19 3.10 13.06
C THR A 144 28.75 2.71 12.75
N GLU A 145 28.24 1.61 13.33
CA GLU A 145 26.84 1.20 13.19
C GLU A 145 25.86 2.25 13.73
N TYR A 146 26.11 2.79 14.92
CA TYR A 146 25.32 3.87 15.51
C TYR A 146 25.30 5.10 14.60
N ARG A 147 26.46 5.53 14.10
CA ARG A 147 26.55 6.67 13.18
C ARG A 147 25.82 6.41 11.86
N ASN A 148 25.88 5.19 11.32
CA ASN A 148 25.10 4.79 10.15
C ASN A 148 23.60 4.95 10.43
N ARG A 149 23.10 4.41 11.55
CA ARG A 149 21.69 4.52 11.94
C ARG A 149 21.27 5.97 12.20
N SER A 150 22.13 6.76 12.83
CA SER A 150 21.87 8.17 13.12
C SER A 150 21.80 9.02 11.85
N ARG A 151 22.67 8.75 10.86
CA ARG A 151 22.60 9.37 9.52
C ARG A 151 21.33 8.96 8.79
N GLU A 152 21.01 7.67 8.79
CA GLU A 152 19.79 7.13 8.18
C GLU A 152 18.53 7.83 8.72
N LEU A 153 18.33 7.87 10.04
CA LEU A 153 17.20 8.59 10.62
C LEU A 153 17.27 10.10 10.33
N GLY A 154 18.48 10.65 10.18
CA GLY A 154 18.69 12.02 9.73
C GLY A 154 18.07 12.31 8.37
N ASP A 155 18.29 11.44 7.39
CA ASP A 155 17.79 11.61 6.02
C ASP A 155 16.32 11.16 5.86
N LEU A 156 15.81 10.28 6.74
CA LEU A 156 14.49 9.65 6.58
C LEU A 156 13.41 10.14 7.55
N LEU A 157 13.79 10.53 8.77
CA LEU A 157 12.86 10.98 9.80
C LEU A 157 13.03 12.47 10.07
N PHE A 158 14.28 12.91 10.31
CA PHE A 158 14.59 14.28 10.73
C PHE A 158 14.82 15.27 9.55
N GLU A 159 14.39 14.92 8.34
CA GLU A 159 14.24 15.90 7.28
C GLU A 159 12.99 16.77 7.53
N PRO A 160 13.01 18.08 7.18
CA PRO A 160 11.93 18.99 7.52
C PRO A 160 10.53 18.56 7.07
N GLY A 161 10.40 17.88 5.93
CA GLY A 161 9.10 17.38 5.46
C GLY A 161 8.54 16.27 6.35
N ASN A 162 9.38 15.36 6.86
CA ASN A 162 8.89 14.13 7.49
C ASN A 162 8.54 14.37 8.97
N PHE A 163 9.50 14.86 9.78
CA PHE A 163 9.24 15.09 11.21
C PHE A 163 8.18 16.17 11.45
N ALA A 164 8.19 17.25 10.65
CA ALA A 164 7.22 18.32 10.83
C ALA A 164 5.79 17.82 10.58
N GLU A 165 5.59 16.97 9.57
CA GLU A 165 4.30 16.39 9.24
C GLU A 165 3.81 15.43 10.34
N ILE A 166 4.70 14.65 10.97
CA ILE A 166 4.32 13.83 12.14
C ILE A 166 3.81 14.73 13.28
N ILE A 167 4.53 15.81 13.58
CA ILE A 167 4.11 16.76 14.61
C ILE A 167 2.78 17.43 14.25
N ASP A 168 2.57 17.81 12.98
CA ASP A 168 1.31 18.38 12.52
C ASP A 168 0.14 17.41 12.63
N GLU A 169 0.35 16.14 12.27
CA GLU A 169 -0.67 15.10 12.40
C GLU A 169 -1.09 14.90 13.86
N LEU A 170 -0.11 14.79 14.77
CA LEU A 170 -0.36 14.64 16.20
C LEU A 170 -1.06 15.88 16.79
N ALA A 171 -0.60 17.08 16.42
CA ALA A 171 -1.19 18.34 16.87
C ALA A 171 -2.65 18.51 16.41
N ALA A 172 -2.98 18.05 15.20
CA ALA A 172 -4.32 18.17 14.63
C ALA A 172 -5.40 17.36 15.39
N VAL A 173 -5.00 16.36 16.19
CA VAL A 173 -5.92 15.57 17.04
C VAL A 173 -6.55 16.44 18.13
N GLU A 174 -5.76 17.32 18.75
CA GLU A 174 -6.21 18.19 19.85
C GLU A 174 -6.53 19.62 19.39
N ASN A 175 -5.87 20.08 18.31
CA ASN A 175 -6.00 21.41 17.74
C ASN A 175 -6.24 21.36 16.21
N PRO A 176 -7.40 20.87 15.75
CA PRO A 176 -7.67 20.69 14.32
C PRO A 176 -7.75 22.05 13.57
N PRO A 177 -7.20 22.13 12.35
CA PRO A 177 -7.21 23.38 11.58
C PRO A 177 -8.63 23.81 11.21
N GLY A 178 -8.85 25.12 11.12
CA GLY A 178 -10.13 25.71 10.69
C GLY A 178 -11.14 25.97 11.82
N TRP A 179 -10.82 25.59 13.05
CA TRP A 179 -11.61 25.90 14.24
C TRP A 179 -11.08 27.13 14.96
N ALA A 180 -11.97 28.00 15.42
CA ALA A 180 -11.59 29.23 16.13
C ALA A 180 -11.19 29.00 17.59
N LEU A 181 -11.71 27.93 18.20
CA LEU A 181 -11.37 27.45 19.54
C LEU A 181 -11.40 25.92 19.52
N THR A 182 -10.44 25.29 20.19
CA THR A 182 -10.29 23.83 20.27
C THR A 182 -10.20 23.35 21.71
N MET A 183 -9.97 22.04 21.93
CA MET A 183 -9.83 21.51 23.28
C MET A 183 -8.56 22.04 23.97
N VAL A 184 -7.54 22.41 23.18
CA VAL A 184 -6.31 23.02 23.71
C VAL A 184 -6.61 24.38 24.35
N ASP A 185 -7.44 25.22 23.72
CA ASP A 185 -7.83 26.52 24.29
C ASP A 185 -8.63 26.35 25.59
N VAL A 186 -9.52 25.33 25.64
CA VAL A 186 -10.30 25.01 26.82
C VAL A 186 -9.40 24.56 27.97
N ASP A 187 -8.45 23.67 27.69
CA ASP A 187 -7.50 23.15 28.68
C ASP A 187 -6.58 24.26 29.20
N GLU A 188 -6.02 25.07 28.29
CA GLU A 188 -5.22 26.23 28.65
C GLU A 188 -6.02 27.19 29.54
N SER A 189 -7.23 27.57 29.13
CA SER A 189 -8.08 28.51 29.86
C SER A 189 -8.42 28.01 31.26
N MET A 190 -8.74 26.71 31.38
CA MET A 190 -9.08 26.08 32.64
C MET A 190 -7.89 26.08 33.61
N TRP A 191 -6.71 25.65 33.16
CA TRP A 191 -5.61 25.33 34.07
C TRP A 191 -4.62 26.47 34.32
N ASN A 192 -4.43 27.39 33.38
CA ASN A 192 -3.48 28.50 33.56
C ASN A 192 -3.82 29.36 34.78
N TYR A 193 -5.11 29.54 35.07
CA TYR A 193 -5.57 30.42 36.15
C TYR A 193 -6.58 29.75 37.10
N HIS A 194 -6.57 28.41 37.14
CA HIS A 194 -7.45 27.67 38.04
C HIS A 194 -7.23 28.11 39.51
N PRO A 195 -8.27 28.32 40.33
CA PRO A 195 -8.12 28.79 41.71
C PRO A 195 -7.32 27.86 42.64
N ARG A 196 -7.17 26.58 42.26
CA ARG A 196 -6.34 25.60 42.98
C ARG A 196 -4.90 25.51 42.48
N THR A 197 -4.58 26.13 41.33
CA THR A 197 -3.20 26.20 40.84
C THR A 197 -2.40 27.08 41.78
N THR A 198 -1.28 26.56 42.28
CA THR A 198 -0.43 27.35 43.17
C THR A 198 0.11 28.58 42.44
N SER A 199 0.39 29.66 43.16
CA SER A 199 0.82 30.93 42.56
C SER A 199 2.08 30.79 41.69
N ALA A 200 2.95 29.82 41.98
CA ALA A 200 4.15 29.54 41.21
C ALA A 200 3.88 28.87 39.85
N HIS A 201 2.66 28.33 39.63
CA HIS A 201 2.24 27.62 38.43
C HIS A 201 1.14 28.35 37.63
N LEU A 202 0.77 29.57 38.03
CA LEU A 202 -0.19 30.37 37.25
C LEU A 202 0.45 30.87 35.94
N GLY A 203 -0.28 30.72 34.83
CA GLY A 203 0.17 31.10 33.50
C GLY A 203 1.44 30.36 33.05
N MET A 204 1.50 29.04 33.29
CA MET A 204 2.64 28.21 32.86
C MET A 204 2.50 27.72 31.42
N PHE A 205 1.28 27.43 30.95
CA PHE A 205 1.07 27.02 29.57
C PHE A 205 1.56 28.14 28.66
N TYR A 206 2.36 27.74 27.68
CA TYR A 206 2.96 28.60 26.66
C TYR A 206 3.65 29.87 27.17
N ARG A 207 4.08 29.89 28.45
CA ARG A 207 4.81 31.00 29.04
C ARG A 207 5.94 31.43 28.12
N ASN A 208 5.93 32.73 27.78
CA ASN A 208 6.81 33.31 26.79
C ASN A 208 7.23 34.74 27.21
N PRO A 209 8.52 35.02 27.42
CA PRO A 209 9.63 34.05 27.48
C PRO A 209 9.53 33.15 28.72
N SER A 210 10.11 31.95 28.65
CA SER A 210 10.25 31.04 29.80
C SER A 210 11.73 30.78 30.09
N THR A 211 12.15 31.03 31.33
CA THR A 211 13.52 30.79 31.78
C THR A 211 13.59 29.54 32.64
N HIS A 212 14.55 28.67 32.35
CA HIS A 212 14.79 27.43 33.09
C HIS A 212 16.28 27.28 33.37
N THR A 213 16.62 26.75 34.55
CA THR A 213 18.00 26.48 34.96
C THR A 213 18.14 25.02 35.32
N ALA A 214 19.06 24.34 34.65
CA ALA A 214 19.38 22.94 34.90
C ALA A 214 20.89 22.70 34.64
N ILE A 215 21.31 21.45 34.53
CA ILE A 215 22.68 21.12 34.16
C ILE A 215 22.92 21.63 32.73
N GLY A 216 24.03 22.34 32.54
CA GLY A 216 24.32 23.07 31.29
C GLY A 216 24.00 24.57 31.36
N GLY A 217 23.35 25.03 32.42
CA GLY A 217 23.19 26.46 32.73
C GLY A 217 21.74 26.95 32.69
N THR A 218 21.59 28.26 32.54
CA THR A 218 20.28 28.92 32.44
C THR A 218 19.97 29.22 30.98
N ILE A 219 18.80 28.80 30.51
CA ILE A 219 18.32 29.08 29.17
C ILE A 219 16.98 29.81 29.23
N THR A 220 16.75 30.67 28.24
CA THR A 220 15.48 31.37 28.07
C THR A 220 14.91 30.99 26.71
N ARG A 221 13.77 30.28 26.73
CA ARG A 221 13.01 29.92 25.54
C ARG A 221 12.09 31.08 25.17
N THR A 222 12.10 31.43 23.89
CA THR A 222 11.12 32.36 23.29
C THR A 222 10.35 31.62 22.21
N LEU A 223 9.02 31.64 22.30
CA LEU A 223 8.13 31.11 21.27
C LEU A 223 7.80 32.20 20.25
N VAL A 224 7.49 31.80 19.00
CA VAL A 224 7.04 32.73 17.95
C VAL A 224 5.69 33.39 18.31
N SER A 225 4.87 32.67 19.08
CA SER A 225 3.59 33.10 19.64
C SER A 225 3.39 32.38 20.99
N ALA A 226 2.67 33.00 21.92
CA ALA A 226 2.50 32.48 23.28
C ALA A 226 1.27 31.57 23.38
N ASP A 227 1.20 30.58 22.49
CA ASP A 227 0.07 29.66 22.27
C ASP A 227 0.60 28.27 21.85
N HIS A 228 -0.34 27.35 21.56
CA HIS A 228 -0.06 25.99 21.13
C HIS A 228 0.73 25.94 19.83
N GLU A 229 0.35 26.74 18.85
CA GLU A 229 1.01 26.83 17.55
C GLU A 229 2.47 27.26 17.70
N GLY A 230 2.73 28.20 18.60
CA GLY A 230 4.08 28.64 18.95
C GLY A 230 4.93 27.52 19.58
N MET A 231 4.33 26.68 20.40
CA MET A 231 4.98 25.50 21.00
C MET A 231 5.24 24.39 19.97
N VAL A 232 4.26 24.10 19.12
CA VAL A 232 4.39 23.17 17.97
C VAL A 232 5.55 23.62 17.08
N ARG A 233 5.63 24.92 16.78
CA ARG A 233 6.75 25.49 16.01
C ARG A 233 8.08 25.30 16.73
N TRP A 234 8.13 25.53 18.05
CA TRP A 234 9.34 25.31 18.85
C TRP A 234 9.85 23.86 18.77
N ILE A 235 8.96 22.87 18.90
CA ILE A 235 9.33 21.44 18.84
C ILE A 235 9.96 21.12 17.48
N LYS A 236 9.32 21.56 16.38
CA LYS A 236 9.84 21.37 15.02
C LYS A 236 11.20 22.04 14.86
N ASP A 237 11.32 23.31 15.24
CA ASP A 237 12.57 24.05 15.10
C ASP A 237 13.69 23.40 15.94
N PHE A 238 13.40 22.96 17.18
CA PHE A 238 14.36 22.31 18.07
C PHE A 238 14.99 21.07 17.44
N VAL A 239 14.16 20.20 16.86
CA VAL A 239 14.56 18.91 16.30
C VAL A 239 15.17 19.04 14.91
N LEU A 240 14.65 19.94 14.07
CA LEU A 240 15.03 20.05 12.66
C LEU A 240 16.20 21.00 12.40
N THR A 241 16.33 22.07 13.20
CA THR A 241 17.34 23.11 12.94
C THR A 241 18.07 23.61 14.20
N GLY A 242 17.50 23.37 15.38
CA GLY A 242 17.98 23.86 16.66
C GLY A 242 18.93 22.91 17.37
N TYR A 243 18.87 22.92 18.71
CA TYR A 243 19.79 22.18 19.56
C TYR A 243 19.82 20.68 19.23
N GLY A 244 18.65 20.04 19.13
CA GLY A 244 18.54 18.61 18.83
C GLY A 244 19.18 18.23 17.49
N ALA A 245 18.90 19.02 16.45
CA ALA A 245 19.51 18.84 15.13
C ALA A 245 21.04 18.89 15.17
N VAL A 246 21.58 19.90 15.88
CA VAL A 246 23.03 20.12 16.01
C VAL A 246 23.68 18.97 16.78
N GLN A 247 23.10 18.55 17.91
CA GLN A 247 23.68 17.48 18.72
C GLN A 247 23.67 16.13 17.99
N ARG A 248 22.56 15.79 17.33
CA ARG A 248 22.46 14.57 16.52
C ARG A 248 23.47 14.58 15.38
N ALA A 249 23.54 15.68 14.62
CA ALA A 249 24.48 15.81 13.50
C ALA A 249 25.94 15.68 13.97
N ALA A 250 26.28 16.25 15.13
CA ALA A 250 27.60 16.14 15.72
C ALA A 250 27.96 14.69 16.10
N GLU A 251 27.03 13.92 16.67
CA GLU A 251 27.27 12.50 17.01
C GLU A 251 27.38 11.61 15.78
N ALA A 252 26.59 11.90 14.74
CA ALA A 252 26.58 11.17 13.47
C ALA A 252 27.74 11.51 12.54
N ALA A 253 28.50 12.58 12.84
CA ALA A 253 29.55 13.11 11.97
C ALA A 253 30.67 12.07 11.76
N ASP A 254 30.97 11.83 10.49
CA ASP A 254 32.08 11.00 10.05
C ASP A 254 32.54 11.50 8.67
N ALA A 255 33.75 12.03 8.60
CA ALA A 255 34.30 12.61 7.37
C ALA A 255 34.81 11.55 6.38
N ALA A 256 34.88 10.28 6.80
CA ALA A 256 35.39 9.17 6.00
C ALA A 256 34.26 8.35 5.34
N ILE A 257 33.01 8.83 5.35
CA ILE A 257 31.90 8.16 4.67
C ILE A 257 31.99 8.34 3.15
N PRO A 258 31.41 7.42 2.35
CA PRO A 258 31.24 7.65 0.93
C PRO A 258 30.41 8.90 0.64
N ALA A 259 30.66 9.50 -0.52
CA ALA A 259 29.87 10.63 -1.01
C ALA A 259 28.39 10.24 -1.11
N ARG A 260 27.50 11.22 -0.88
CA ARG A 260 26.05 11.02 -1.05
C ARG A 260 25.77 10.72 -2.53
N PRO A 261 25.19 9.55 -2.86
CA PRO A 261 24.83 9.23 -4.24
C PRO A 261 23.58 10.02 -4.68
N THR A 262 23.29 10.00 -5.98
CA THR A 262 22.02 10.50 -6.54
C THR A 262 21.19 9.36 -7.08
N ALA A 263 19.86 9.39 -6.89
CA ALA A 263 18.90 8.55 -7.59
C ALA A 263 18.19 9.40 -8.66
N THR A 264 18.17 8.93 -9.90
CA THR A 264 17.55 9.64 -11.04
C THR A 264 16.61 8.71 -11.78
N PRO A 265 15.40 9.15 -12.20
CA PRO A 265 14.53 8.35 -13.05
C PRO A 265 15.24 7.96 -14.36
N SER A 266 15.14 6.69 -14.75
CA SER A 266 15.65 6.16 -16.02
C SER A 266 14.57 5.51 -16.90
N GLY A 267 13.34 5.39 -16.38
CA GLY A 267 12.14 4.95 -17.10
C GLY A 267 11.35 6.08 -17.79
N PRO A 268 10.12 5.80 -18.25
CA PRO A 268 9.23 6.77 -18.87
C PRO A 268 8.84 7.92 -17.90
N ALA A 269 8.60 9.11 -18.45
CA ALA A 269 8.32 10.32 -17.67
C ALA A 269 7.00 10.27 -16.86
N GLU A 270 6.05 9.43 -17.29
CA GLU A 270 4.76 9.24 -16.62
C GLU A 270 4.80 8.24 -15.47
N PHE A 271 5.98 7.64 -15.19
CA PHE A 271 6.18 6.65 -14.13
C PHE A 271 5.12 5.52 -14.12
N PRO A 272 4.88 4.86 -15.26
CA PRO A 272 3.91 3.77 -15.32
C PRO A 272 4.34 2.66 -14.36
N ILE A 273 3.40 2.16 -13.55
CA ILE A 273 3.71 1.21 -12.47
C ILE A 273 4.48 -0.03 -12.94
N ASP A 274 4.28 -0.48 -14.17
CA ASP A 274 4.93 -1.63 -14.80
C ASP A 274 6.33 -1.35 -15.39
N ASP A 275 6.82 -0.09 -15.35
CA ASP A 275 8.16 0.30 -15.84
C ASP A 275 8.83 1.38 -14.97
N LEU A 276 8.76 1.23 -13.65
CA LEU A 276 9.41 2.13 -12.68
C LEU A 276 10.92 1.84 -12.56
N ARG A 277 11.74 2.62 -13.25
CA ARG A 277 13.21 2.46 -13.28
C ARG A 277 13.98 3.69 -12.81
N PHE A 278 15.05 3.45 -12.06
CA PHE A 278 15.92 4.48 -11.48
C PHE A 278 17.40 4.09 -11.60
N THR A 279 18.26 5.08 -11.84
CA THR A 279 19.72 4.92 -11.93
C THR A 279 20.43 5.67 -10.81
N ALA A 280 21.43 5.03 -10.20
CA ALA A 280 22.33 5.64 -9.21
C ALA A 280 23.56 6.29 -9.88
N SER A 281 24.07 7.36 -9.26
CA SER A 281 25.41 7.88 -9.58
C SER A 281 26.51 6.87 -9.30
N ALA A 282 27.69 7.06 -9.91
CA ALA A 282 28.89 6.30 -9.55
C ALA A 282 29.22 6.42 -8.05
N PHE A 283 29.80 5.35 -7.50
CA PHE A 283 30.33 5.35 -6.14
C PHE A 283 31.57 6.25 -6.06
N HIS A 284 31.61 7.08 -5.02
CA HIS A 284 32.78 7.88 -4.69
C HIS A 284 33.04 7.83 -3.18
N ASP A 285 34.31 7.64 -2.80
CA ASP A 285 34.72 7.57 -1.39
C ASP A 285 36.01 8.38 -1.17
N PRO A 286 36.08 9.27 -0.16
CA PRO A 286 37.33 9.90 0.27
C PRO A 286 38.49 8.92 0.53
N ASN A 287 38.20 7.66 0.87
CA ASN A 287 39.20 6.60 1.07
C ASN A 287 39.58 5.86 -0.24
N GLY A 288 38.96 6.24 -1.36
CA GLY A 288 39.21 5.75 -2.72
C GLY A 288 38.08 4.89 -3.27
N ASP A 289 37.68 5.12 -4.52
CA ASP A 289 36.49 4.48 -5.12
C ASP A 289 36.54 2.94 -5.21
N GLY A 290 37.72 2.33 -5.04
CA GLY A 290 37.88 0.88 -4.93
C GLY A 290 37.42 0.28 -3.60
N THR A 291 36.94 1.08 -2.66
CA THR A 291 36.42 0.64 -1.36
C THR A 291 34.95 0.26 -1.40
N PHE A 292 34.27 0.24 -2.55
CA PHE A 292 32.85 -0.13 -2.60
C PHE A 292 32.59 -1.45 -1.86
N GLY A 293 31.71 -1.41 -0.86
CA GLY A 293 31.33 -2.54 -0.01
C GLY A 293 29.85 -2.94 -0.12
N GLY A 294 29.02 -2.10 -0.75
CA GLY A 294 27.62 -2.44 -1.05
C GLY A 294 26.77 -1.22 -1.37
N MET A 295 25.52 -1.46 -1.75
CA MET A 295 24.52 -0.41 -1.93
C MET A 295 23.13 -0.90 -1.55
N ARG A 296 22.18 0.02 -1.39
CA ARG A 296 20.80 -0.31 -1.02
C ARG A 296 19.86 0.73 -1.62
N TRP A 297 18.76 0.24 -2.19
CA TRP A 297 17.65 1.03 -2.69
C TRP A 297 16.46 0.89 -1.77
N ARG A 298 15.66 1.96 -1.67
CA ARG A 298 14.38 1.93 -0.98
C ARG A 298 13.33 2.78 -1.67
N LEU A 299 12.09 2.40 -1.45
CA LEU A 299 10.89 3.16 -1.80
C LEU A 299 10.05 3.37 -0.54
N ALA A 300 9.54 4.58 -0.37
CA ALA A 300 8.53 4.87 0.63
C ALA A 300 7.38 5.64 0.01
N GLU A 301 6.16 5.34 0.46
CA GLU A 301 4.99 6.15 0.16
C GLU A 301 4.98 7.41 1.02
N ILE A 302 4.48 8.50 0.45
CA ILE A 302 4.21 9.74 1.19
C ILE A 302 2.78 10.20 0.89
N ALA A 303 2.08 10.63 1.94
CA ALA A 303 0.73 11.17 1.81
C ALA A 303 0.69 12.65 2.18
N MET A 304 0.13 13.43 1.27
CA MET A 304 -0.04 14.87 1.42
C MET A 304 -1.42 15.30 0.91
N PRO A 305 -1.97 16.43 1.37
CA PRO A 305 -3.25 16.94 0.90
C PRO A 305 -3.36 16.93 -0.64
N GLY A 306 -4.42 16.29 -1.15
CA GLY A 306 -4.67 16.16 -2.59
C GLY A 306 -4.08 14.90 -3.26
N THR A 307 -3.42 14.02 -2.51
CA THR A 307 -3.07 12.67 -2.98
C THR A 307 -4.10 11.64 -2.51
N PRO A 308 -4.34 10.54 -3.24
CA PRO A 308 -5.32 9.52 -2.84
C PRO A 308 -5.00 8.87 -1.47
N ALA A 309 -3.70 8.70 -1.15
CA ALA A 309 -3.23 8.20 0.13
C ALA A 309 -3.51 9.12 1.34
N TYR A 310 -3.92 10.38 1.11
CA TYR A 310 -4.18 11.33 2.18
C TYR A 310 -5.66 11.34 2.56
N ILE A 311 -5.96 10.80 3.74
CA ILE A 311 -7.30 10.85 4.34
C ILE A 311 -7.27 11.83 5.52
N PRO A 312 -8.01 12.95 5.47
CA PRO A 312 -8.03 13.92 6.57
C PRO A 312 -8.40 13.26 7.91
N GLY A 313 -7.57 13.48 8.93
CA GLY A 313 -7.79 12.94 10.29
C GLY A 313 -7.42 11.47 10.48
N ALA A 314 -6.93 10.79 9.44
CA ALA A 314 -6.36 9.44 9.55
C ALA A 314 -4.82 9.50 9.61
N PRO A 315 -4.16 8.50 10.23
CA PRO A 315 -2.71 8.36 10.16
C PRO A 315 -2.26 8.24 8.70
N ARG A 316 -1.16 8.93 8.35
CA ARG A 316 -0.66 8.95 6.98
C ARG A 316 0.65 8.14 6.84
N PRO A 317 0.96 7.57 5.66
CA PRO A 317 2.27 6.99 5.41
C PRO A 317 3.39 8.04 5.45
N PHE A 318 4.46 7.72 6.17
CA PHE A 318 5.67 8.55 6.28
C PHE A 318 6.87 7.87 5.64
N GLU A 319 7.78 8.68 5.08
CA GLU A 319 8.95 8.19 4.35
C GLU A 319 9.87 7.26 5.17
N ILE A 320 9.86 7.34 6.50
CA ILE A 320 10.65 6.43 7.34
C ILE A 320 10.23 4.95 7.17
N THR A 321 8.96 4.70 6.84
CA THR A 321 8.43 3.36 6.57
C THR A 321 8.62 3.02 5.10
N ALA A 322 9.46 2.03 4.81
CA ALA A 322 9.65 1.57 3.44
C ALA A 322 8.49 0.67 3.00
N VAL A 323 7.96 0.89 1.80
CA VAL A 323 7.04 -0.05 1.13
C VAL A 323 7.81 -1.07 0.28
N TRP A 324 9.05 -0.75 -0.10
CA TRP A 324 9.97 -1.67 -0.74
C TRP A 324 11.43 -1.35 -0.40
N ASP A 325 12.26 -2.40 -0.34
CA ASP A 325 13.68 -2.31 -0.06
C ASP A 325 14.42 -3.43 -0.81
N SER A 326 15.54 -3.09 -1.46
CA SER A 326 16.33 -4.08 -2.21
C SER A 326 17.10 -5.07 -1.33
N GLY A 327 17.16 -4.83 -0.02
CA GLY A 327 18.22 -5.36 0.82
C GLY A 327 19.58 -4.77 0.45
N GLU A 328 20.62 -5.21 1.15
CA GLU A 328 21.99 -4.86 0.78
C GLU A 328 22.44 -5.62 -0.48
N LEU A 329 22.84 -4.88 -1.50
CA LEU A 329 23.43 -5.38 -2.72
C LEU A 329 24.96 -5.33 -2.56
N PRO A 330 25.68 -6.48 -2.54
CA PRO A 330 27.12 -6.50 -2.30
C PRO A 330 27.94 -6.08 -3.53
N ALA A 331 27.31 -6.00 -4.71
CA ALA A 331 27.90 -5.55 -5.96
C ALA A 331 27.25 -4.24 -6.40
N TYR A 332 28.00 -3.44 -7.16
CA TYR A 332 27.49 -2.20 -7.73
C TYR A 332 26.42 -2.51 -8.79
N ALA A 333 25.17 -2.18 -8.45
CA ALA A 333 23.97 -2.36 -9.26
C ALA A 333 23.30 -0.99 -9.45
N PRO A 334 23.72 -0.22 -10.46
CA PRO A 334 23.28 1.17 -10.62
C PRO A 334 21.82 1.29 -11.02
N GLU A 335 21.20 0.24 -11.56
CA GLU A 335 19.80 0.25 -11.96
C GLU A 335 18.93 -0.43 -10.90
N ALA A 336 17.80 0.19 -10.58
CA ALA A 336 16.73 -0.39 -9.79
C ALA A 336 15.42 -0.36 -10.58
N THR A 337 14.73 -1.50 -10.59
CA THR A 337 13.34 -1.62 -11.03
C THR A 337 12.47 -1.83 -9.81
N ILE A 338 11.53 -0.92 -9.59
CA ILE A 338 10.58 -1.01 -8.47
C ILE A 338 9.48 -2.00 -8.85
N PRO A 339 9.17 -3.01 -8.01
CA PRO A 339 8.06 -3.91 -8.26
C PRO A 339 6.73 -3.15 -8.29
N TRP A 340 5.93 -3.35 -9.34
CA TRP A 340 4.64 -2.68 -9.49
C TRP A 340 3.64 -3.03 -8.38
N GLN A 341 3.82 -4.16 -7.69
CA GLN A 341 2.95 -4.63 -6.60
C GLN A 341 3.08 -3.80 -5.31
N VAL A 342 4.13 -2.98 -5.17
CA VAL A 342 4.39 -2.19 -3.95
C VAL A 342 3.97 -0.72 -4.09
N VAL A 343 3.30 -0.38 -5.20
CA VAL A 343 2.85 0.98 -5.52
C VAL A 343 1.36 0.95 -5.89
N GLU A 344 0.70 2.09 -5.81
CA GLU A 344 -0.70 2.30 -6.17
C GLU A 344 -0.82 3.46 -7.16
N ILE A 345 -1.72 3.34 -8.15
CA ILE A 345 -1.88 4.35 -9.21
C ILE A 345 -2.36 5.68 -8.60
N GLY A 346 -1.70 6.78 -8.95
CA GLY A 346 -1.99 8.12 -8.43
C GLY A 346 -1.38 8.42 -7.06
N HIS A 347 -0.82 7.42 -6.37
CA HIS A 347 -0.13 7.61 -5.10
C HIS A 347 1.29 8.16 -5.32
N ARG A 348 1.84 8.77 -4.27
CA ARG A 348 3.12 9.49 -4.33
C ARG A 348 4.21 8.79 -3.54
N TYR A 349 5.39 8.70 -4.13
CA TYR A 349 6.49 7.94 -3.58
C TYR A 349 7.82 8.69 -3.64
N ARG A 350 8.75 8.27 -2.78
CA ARG A 350 10.15 8.71 -2.78
C ARG A 350 11.08 7.50 -2.91
N VAL A 351 11.91 7.51 -3.94
CA VAL A 351 13.03 6.56 -4.09
C VAL A 351 14.29 7.19 -3.52
N ARG A 352 15.06 6.37 -2.77
CA ARG A 352 16.41 6.73 -2.34
C ARG A 352 17.39 5.58 -2.54
N VAL A 353 18.65 5.96 -2.74
CA VAL A 353 19.80 5.03 -2.77
C VAL A 353 20.86 5.48 -1.77
N ARG A 354 21.56 4.53 -1.15
CA ARG A 354 22.77 4.78 -0.37
C ARG A 354 23.85 3.74 -0.72
N MET A 355 25.10 4.06 -0.45
CA MET A 355 26.24 3.19 -0.72
C MET A 355 27.11 3.02 0.51
N LYS A 356 27.77 1.87 0.61
CA LYS A 356 28.61 1.46 1.73
C LYS A 356 30.04 1.27 1.26
N ASP A 357 31.01 1.69 2.05
CA ASP A 357 32.40 1.30 1.84
C ASP A 357 32.72 -0.08 2.46
N SER A 358 33.92 -0.57 2.22
CA SER A 358 34.44 -1.85 2.70
C SER A 358 34.75 -1.84 4.20
N THR A 359 34.68 -0.68 4.85
CA THR A 359 34.82 -0.52 6.30
C THR A 359 33.47 -0.58 7.03
N GLY A 360 32.36 -0.63 6.28
CA GLY A 360 31.02 -0.68 6.82
C GLY A 360 30.38 0.69 7.03
N ARG A 361 30.98 1.79 6.54
CA ARG A 361 30.35 3.12 6.60
C ARG A 361 29.35 3.28 5.46
N TRP A 362 28.11 3.57 5.81
CA TRP A 362 27.10 4.02 4.87
C TRP A 362 27.24 5.52 4.63
N SER A 363 27.12 5.90 3.35
CA SER A 363 26.81 7.27 2.93
C SER A 363 25.50 7.74 3.55
N GLN A 364 25.21 9.03 3.41
CA GLN A 364 23.83 9.49 3.50
C GLN A 364 22.97 8.81 2.42
N TRP A 365 21.68 8.69 2.67
CA TRP A 365 20.72 8.45 1.59
C TRP A 365 20.80 9.61 0.59
N SER A 366 20.55 9.31 -0.69
CA SER A 366 20.38 10.33 -1.72
C SER A 366 19.30 11.32 -1.29
N LEU A 367 19.30 12.51 -1.92
CA LEU A 367 18.09 13.32 -1.91
C LEU A 367 16.91 12.50 -2.48
N PRO A 368 15.67 12.76 -2.04
CA PRO A 368 14.54 11.97 -2.49
C PRO A 368 14.28 12.19 -3.97
N CYS A 369 14.14 11.11 -4.72
CA CYS A 369 13.57 11.14 -6.07
C CYS A 369 12.07 10.91 -5.94
N GLU A 370 11.29 11.98 -6.03
CA GLU A 370 9.85 11.99 -5.80
C GLU A 370 9.06 11.84 -7.11
N PHE A 371 8.06 10.97 -7.14
CA PHE A 371 7.20 10.75 -8.32
C PHE A 371 5.77 10.35 -7.90
N THR A 372 4.84 10.47 -8.84
CA THR A 372 3.47 9.93 -8.72
C THR A 372 3.38 8.71 -9.63
N ALA A 373 2.94 7.57 -9.10
CA ALA A 373 2.79 6.35 -9.87
C ALA A 373 1.69 6.49 -10.94
N GLY A 374 2.03 6.29 -12.20
CA GLY A 374 1.13 6.39 -13.34
C GLY A 374 0.47 5.06 -13.71
N ALA A 375 -0.55 5.12 -14.57
CA ALA A 375 -1.17 3.93 -15.15
C ALA A 375 -0.13 3.06 -15.89
N PRO A 376 -0.29 1.73 -15.93
CA PRO A 376 0.67 0.85 -16.61
C PRO A 376 0.73 1.18 -18.11
N VAL A 377 1.88 0.92 -18.74
CA VAL A 377 2.06 1.12 -20.19
C VAL A 377 1.07 0.27 -20.98
N THR A 378 0.86 -0.97 -20.54
CA THR A 378 -0.16 -1.86 -21.08
C THR A 378 -1.19 -2.15 -19.99
N PRO A 379 -2.50 -1.93 -20.22
CA PRO A 379 -3.53 -2.31 -19.26
C PRO A 379 -3.42 -3.78 -18.87
N PHE A 380 -3.54 -4.09 -17.58
CA PHE A 380 -3.52 -5.47 -17.11
C PHE A 380 -4.70 -6.25 -17.72
N PRO A 381 -4.50 -7.50 -18.18
CA PRO A 381 -5.55 -8.26 -18.86
C PRO A 381 -6.79 -8.46 -17.98
N GLN A 382 -6.62 -8.51 -16.65
CA GLN A 382 -7.74 -8.59 -15.69
C GLN A 382 -8.72 -7.43 -15.83
N VAL A 383 -8.24 -6.21 -16.12
CA VAL A 383 -9.08 -5.01 -16.27
C VAL A 383 -10.05 -5.16 -17.44
N SER A 384 -9.62 -5.77 -18.54
CA SER A 384 -10.46 -5.99 -19.72
C SER A 384 -11.20 -7.34 -19.73
N ALA A 385 -10.67 -8.35 -19.03
CA ALA A 385 -11.11 -9.73 -19.19
C ALA A 385 -11.74 -10.38 -17.95
N LEU A 386 -11.61 -9.83 -16.74
CA LEU A 386 -12.30 -10.38 -15.56
C LEU A 386 -13.61 -9.63 -15.37
N ARG A 387 -14.74 -10.34 -15.36
CA ARG A 387 -16.07 -9.75 -15.29
C ARG A 387 -16.94 -10.46 -14.27
N ILE A 388 -17.71 -9.69 -13.51
CA ILE A 388 -18.74 -10.25 -12.62
C ILE A 388 -19.91 -10.68 -13.50
N THR A 389 -20.25 -11.97 -13.47
CA THR A 389 -21.29 -12.55 -14.33
C THR A 389 -22.60 -12.79 -13.61
N GLU A 390 -22.58 -12.95 -12.29
CA GLU A 390 -23.77 -13.25 -11.51
C GLU A 390 -23.62 -12.75 -10.07
N ILE A 391 -24.70 -12.19 -9.51
CA ILE A 391 -24.80 -11.73 -8.12
C ILE A 391 -26.11 -12.23 -7.53
N MET A 392 -26.02 -13.07 -6.51
CA MET A 392 -27.16 -13.41 -5.64
C MET A 392 -27.07 -12.53 -4.39
N TYR A 393 -27.72 -11.36 -4.42
CA TYR A 393 -27.67 -10.41 -3.29
C TYR A 393 -28.82 -10.57 -2.30
N HIS A 394 -29.99 -11.08 -2.73
CA HIS A 394 -31.12 -11.34 -1.84
C HIS A 394 -31.82 -12.66 -2.22
N PRO A 395 -31.31 -13.80 -1.73
CA PRO A 395 -31.90 -15.11 -1.98
C PRO A 395 -33.30 -15.25 -1.36
N ALA A 396 -34.13 -16.18 -1.86
CA ALA A 396 -35.49 -16.42 -1.32
C ALA A 396 -35.52 -17.03 0.09
N GLU A 397 -34.39 -17.57 0.53
CA GLU A 397 -34.19 -18.21 1.82
C GLU A 397 -33.25 -17.32 2.67
N ASP A 398 -32.42 -17.92 3.53
CA ASP A 398 -31.46 -17.21 4.39
C ASP A 398 -30.44 -16.37 3.60
N SER A 399 -29.98 -15.23 4.13
CA SER A 399 -28.97 -14.39 3.45
C SER A 399 -27.61 -15.09 3.27
N ASP A 400 -27.38 -16.19 3.99
CA ASP A 400 -26.18 -17.02 3.86
C ASP A 400 -26.05 -17.77 2.50
N TYR A 401 -27.03 -17.65 1.57
CA TYR A 401 -26.93 -18.15 0.19
C TYR A 401 -26.30 -17.17 -0.81
N GLU A 402 -25.90 -15.98 -0.37
CA GLU A 402 -25.30 -14.96 -1.22
C GLU A 402 -24.03 -15.44 -1.93
N PHE A 403 -23.83 -15.00 -3.18
CA PHE A 403 -22.60 -15.23 -3.91
C PHE A 403 -22.37 -14.17 -5.00
N ILE A 404 -21.10 -14.02 -5.38
CA ILE A 404 -20.68 -13.30 -6.59
C ILE A 404 -19.88 -14.26 -7.46
N GLU A 405 -20.26 -14.36 -8.73
CA GLU A 405 -19.53 -15.11 -9.75
C GLU A 405 -18.72 -14.17 -10.65
N LEU A 406 -17.51 -14.58 -11.00
CA LEU A 406 -16.68 -13.93 -12.00
C LEU A 406 -16.30 -14.90 -13.11
N MET A 407 -16.15 -14.38 -14.32
CA MET A 407 -15.69 -15.12 -15.50
C MET A 407 -14.45 -14.46 -16.10
N ASN A 408 -13.50 -15.29 -16.56
CA ASN A 408 -12.48 -14.83 -17.48
C ASN A 408 -13.04 -14.82 -18.92
N THR A 409 -13.35 -13.63 -19.41
CA THR A 409 -13.90 -13.39 -20.75
C THR A 409 -12.81 -13.21 -21.80
N GLY A 410 -11.54 -13.20 -21.39
CA GLY A 410 -10.37 -13.01 -22.25
C GLY A 410 -9.77 -14.31 -22.80
N PRO A 411 -8.80 -14.18 -23.73
CA PRO A 411 -8.22 -15.33 -24.44
C PRO A 411 -7.08 -16.02 -23.69
N GLU A 412 -6.58 -15.43 -22.60
CA GLU A 412 -5.44 -15.93 -21.82
C GLU A 412 -5.85 -16.29 -20.40
N ALA A 413 -5.09 -17.18 -19.74
CA ALA A 413 -5.32 -17.47 -18.34
C ALA A 413 -4.99 -16.24 -17.48
N LEU A 414 -5.90 -15.84 -16.61
CA LEU A 414 -5.71 -14.72 -15.70
C LEU A 414 -5.09 -15.20 -14.38
N ASP A 415 -4.18 -14.40 -13.85
CA ASP A 415 -3.69 -14.52 -12.48
C ASP A 415 -4.59 -13.70 -11.56
N LEU A 416 -5.17 -14.35 -10.55
CA LEU A 416 -6.10 -13.71 -9.63
C LEU A 416 -5.44 -13.26 -8.34
N ARG A 417 -4.15 -13.56 -8.09
CA ARG A 417 -3.51 -13.32 -6.78
C ARG A 417 -3.54 -11.87 -6.30
N GLU A 418 -3.68 -10.92 -7.22
CA GLU A 418 -3.79 -9.49 -6.91
C GLU A 418 -5.20 -8.94 -7.11
N VAL A 419 -6.21 -9.79 -7.34
CA VAL A 419 -7.61 -9.37 -7.47
C VAL A 419 -8.24 -9.26 -6.09
N ARG A 420 -8.92 -8.13 -5.81
CA ARG A 420 -9.57 -7.87 -4.53
C ARG A 420 -10.92 -7.20 -4.72
N PHE A 421 -11.89 -7.59 -3.88
CA PHE A 421 -13.08 -6.79 -3.63
C PHE A 421 -12.76 -5.77 -2.53
N THR A 422 -12.90 -4.49 -2.84
CA THR A 422 -12.52 -3.36 -1.97
C THR A 422 -13.71 -2.53 -1.48
N ASP A 423 -14.88 -2.69 -2.10
CA ASP A 423 -16.14 -2.08 -1.68
C ASP A 423 -17.28 -3.08 -1.88
N GLY A 424 -18.32 -2.95 -1.05
CA GLY A 424 -19.36 -3.95 -0.84
C GLY A 424 -18.88 -5.06 0.08
N ILE A 425 -18.59 -6.24 -0.49
CA ILE A 425 -17.95 -7.36 0.22
C ILE A 425 -16.44 -7.15 0.42
N LYS A 426 -15.81 -7.96 1.28
CA LYS A 426 -14.35 -8.00 1.39
C LYS A 426 -13.82 -9.40 1.09
N PHE A 427 -13.02 -9.51 0.04
CA PHE A 427 -12.39 -10.76 -0.37
C PHE A 427 -11.06 -10.52 -1.11
N ASP A 428 -10.05 -11.34 -0.81
CA ASP A 428 -8.71 -11.29 -1.41
C ASP A 428 -8.36 -12.63 -2.06
N PHE A 429 -8.28 -12.65 -3.40
CA PHE A 429 -7.96 -13.86 -4.16
C PHE A 429 -6.54 -14.38 -3.90
N GLY A 430 -5.62 -13.54 -3.42
CA GLY A 430 -4.26 -13.92 -3.03
C GLY A 430 -4.20 -14.93 -1.89
N ARG A 431 -5.27 -15.06 -1.10
CA ARG A 431 -5.42 -16.05 -0.01
C ARG A 431 -6.45 -17.13 -0.32
N SER A 432 -7.00 -17.13 -1.53
CA SER A 432 -8.09 -18.02 -1.93
C SER A 432 -7.63 -19.39 -2.41
N ALA A 433 -8.57 -20.31 -2.57
CA ALA A 433 -8.33 -21.63 -3.16
C ALA A 433 -8.10 -21.58 -4.69
N VAL A 434 -8.47 -20.47 -5.36
CA VAL A 434 -8.42 -20.33 -6.82
C VAL A 434 -7.63 -19.08 -7.19
N THR A 435 -6.38 -19.26 -7.58
CA THR A 435 -5.45 -18.16 -7.87
C THR A 435 -5.21 -17.92 -9.36
N SER A 436 -5.83 -18.72 -10.24
CA SER A 436 -5.78 -18.54 -11.69
C SER A 436 -7.08 -19.01 -12.33
N LEU A 437 -7.47 -18.36 -13.43
CA LEU A 437 -8.72 -18.62 -14.14
C LEU A 437 -8.44 -18.72 -15.64
N ALA A 438 -8.67 -19.90 -16.25
CA ALA A 438 -8.45 -20.10 -17.68
C ALA A 438 -9.55 -19.40 -18.52
N PRO A 439 -9.33 -19.19 -19.83
CA PRO A 439 -10.33 -18.59 -20.70
C PRO A 439 -11.69 -19.28 -20.63
N GLY A 440 -12.74 -18.51 -20.38
CA GLY A 440 -14.12 -18.98 -20.26
C GLY A 440 -14.47 -19.69 -18.95
N GLU A 441 -13.53 -19.83 -18.02
CA GLU A 441 -13.82 -20.40 -16.70
C GLU A 441 -14.48 -19.38 -15.78
N HIS A 442 -15.32 -19.90 -14.88
CA HIS A 442 -16.00 -19.15 -13.82
C HIS A 442 -15.36 -19.44 -12.47
N VAL A 443 -15.45 -18.48 -11.55
CA VAL A 443 -15.04 -18.61 -10.16
C VAL A 443 -16.04 -17.91 -9.25
N LEU A 444 -16.34 -18.53 -8.12
CA LEU A 444 -17.34 -18.03 -7.17
C LEU A 444 -16.68 -17.58 -5.87
N VAL A 445 -17.21 -16.50 -5.32
CA VAL A 445 -17.01 -16.08 -3.93
C VAL A 445 -18.36 -16.15 -3.24
N VAL A 446 -18.46 -16.85 -2.12
CA VAL A 446 -19.74 -17.19 -1.48
C VAL A 446 -19.83 -16.58 -0.08
N GLY A 447 -21.03 -16.32 0.44
CA GLY A 447 -21.20 -15.83 1.81
C GLY A 447 -20.91 -16.91 2.85
N ASN A 448 -21.40 -18.14 2.60
CA ASN A 448 -21.18 -19.29 3.46
C ASN A 448 -21.08 -20.58 2.64
N ALA A 449 -19.90 -21.20 2.59
CA ALA A 449 -19.65 -22.34 1.71
C ALA A 449 -20.43 -23.60 2.12
N MET A 450 -20.72 -23.78 3.40
CA MET A 450 -21.54 -24.91 3.86
C MET A 450 -23.00 -24.75 3.44
N ILE A 451 -23.58 -23.57 3.62
CA ILE A 451 -24.97 -23.29 3.27
C ILE A 451 -25.14 -23.28 1.75
N PHE A 452 -24.23 -22.62 1.04
CA PHE A 452 -24.16 -22.64 -0.42
C PHE A 452 -24.09 -24.08 -0.98
N GLY A 453 -23.23 -24.93 -0.40
CA GLY A 453 -23.10 -26.34 -0.78
C GLY A 453 -24.30 -27.22 -0.45
N ALA A 454 -25.23 -26.75 0.40
CA ALA A 454 -26.49 -27.44 0.67
C ALA A 454 -27.58 -27.07 -0.35
N ALA A 455 -27.55 -25.86 -0.93
CA ALA A 455 -28.48 -25.43 -1.97
C ALA A 455 -28.05 -25.80 -3.40
N HIS A 456 -26.74 -25.87 -3.67
CA HIS A 456 -26.22 -26.09 -5.02
C HIS A 456 -25.37 -27.37 -5.12
N ASP A 457 -25.45 -28.05 -6.27
CA ASP A 457 -24.48 -29.10 -6.61
C ASP A 457 -23.14 -28.46 -6.99
N THR A 458 -22.24 -28.38 -6.02
CA THR A 458 -20.93 -27.72 -6.18
C THR A 458 -19.92 -28.56 -7.00
N THR A 459 -20.32 -29.72 -7.51
CA THR A 459 -19.45 -30.59 -8.29
C THR A 459 -18.96 -29.87 -9.56
N GLY A 460 -17.66 -29.60 -9.63
CA GLY A 460 -17.05 -28.92 -10.78
C GLY A 460 -17.05 -27.39 -10.70
N MET A 461 -17.66 -26.80 -9.65
CA MET A 461 -17.58 -25.37 -9.39
C MET A 461 -16.21 -25.00 -8.82
N ARG A 462 -15.71 -23.83 -9.22
CA ARG A 462 -14.48 -23.23 -8.67
C ARG A 462 -14.87 -22.22 -7.59
N ILE A 463 -14.99 -22.68 -6.35
CA ILE A 463 -15.26 -21.80 -5.21
C ILE A 463 -13.91 -21.28 -4.68
N ALA A 464 -13.67 -19.98 -4.81
CA ALA A 464 -12.45 -19.32 -4.33
C ALA A 464 -12.40 -19.27 -2.80
N GLY A 465 -13.54 -19.03 -2.14
CA GLY A 465 -13.66 -18.97 -0.69
C GLY A 465 -14.89 -18.20 -0.25
N GLU A 466 -14.95 -17.95 1.06
CA GLU A 466 -15.99 -17.15 1.69
C GLU A 466 -15.57 -15.68 1.77
N PHE A 467 -16.49 -14.75 1.47
CA PHE A 467 -16.25 -13.32 1.66
C PHE A 467 -16.64 -12.85 3.06
N ASP A 468 -16.00 -11.79 3.54
CA ASP A 468 -16.42 -11.08 4.75
C ASP A 468 -17.50 -10.03 4.40
N LYS A 469 -18.33 -9.68 5.39
CA LYS A 469 -19.58 -8.89 5.28
C LYS A 469 -20.71 -9.66 4.58
N GLN A 470 -21.83 -8.98 4.35
CA GLN A 470 -22.99 -9.47 3.61
C GLN A 470 -23.29 -8.48 2.50
N LEU A 471 -23.86 -8.97 1.41
CA LEU A 471 -24.41 -8.12 0.36
C LEU A 471 -25.61 -7.34 0.92
N ALA A 472 -25.82 -6.12 0.45
CA ALA A 472 -26.98 -5.33 0.85
C ALA A 472 -28.21 -5.69 -0.02
N ASP A 473 -29.30 -6.10 0.62
CA ASP A 473 -30.57 -6.42 -0.07
C ASP A 473 -31.09 -5.23 -0.91
N GLU A 474 -30.96 -4.00 -0.40
CA GLU A 474 -31.47 -2.77 -1.04
C GLU A 474 -30.55 -2.19 -2.14
N GLY A 475 -29.43 -2.87 -2.45
CA GLY A 475 -28.40 -2.35 -3.36
C GLY A 475 -27.18 -1.77 -2.65
N GLU A 476 -26.01 -1.93 -3.28
CA GLU A 476 -24.76 -1.31 -2.83
C GLU A 476 -23.73 -1.17 -3.96
N ARG A 477 -22.65 -0.44 -3.66
CA ARG A 477 -21.51 -0.30 -4.56
C ARG A 477 -20.58 -1.50 -4.43
N ILE A 478 -20.28 -2.14 -5.56
CA ILE A 478 -19.29 -3.20 -5.69
C ILE A 478 -18.08 -2.64 -6.41
N THR A 479 -16.90 -2.80 -5.80
CA THR A 479 -15.63 -2.43 -6.45
C THR A 479 -14.67 -3.62 -6.47
N LEU A 480 -14.30 -4.04 -7.68
CA LEU A 480 -13.32 -5.07 -7.98
C LEU A 480 -12.05 -4.44 -8.55
N THR A 481 -10.91 -4.68 -7.93
CA THR A 481 -9.62 -4.09 -8.30
C THR A 481 -8.56 -5.15 -8.58
N TYR A 482 -7.53 -4.76 -9.33
CA TYR A 482 -6.32 -5.54 -9.56
C TYR A 482 -5.09 -4.79 -9.06
N GLY A 483 -4.32 -5.46 -8.20
CA GLY A 483 -3.05 -5.01 -7.63
C GLY A 483 -3.09 -3.60 -7.06
N ALA A 484 -2.28 -2.72 -7.65
CA ALA A 484 -2.02 -1.31 -7.34
C ALA A 484 -3.24 -0.36 -7.41
N GLY A 485 -4.46 -0.85 -7.17
CA GLY A 485 -5.69 -0.06 -7.27
C GLY A 485 -6.23 0.13 -8.69
N ALA A 486 -5.81 -0.68 -9.66
CA ALA A 486 -6.40 -0.64 -11.01
C ALA A 486 -7.84 -1.19 -10.96
N THR A 487 -8.84 -0.37 -11.27
CA THR A 487 -10.25 -0.79 -11.27
C THR A 487 -10.53 -1.77 -12.41
N ILE A 488 -11.06 -2.96 -12.07
CA ILE A 488 -11.63 -3.91 -13.03
C ILE A 488 -13.10 -3.56 -13.28
N LEU A 489 -13.89 -3.45 -12.21
CA LEU A 489 -15.31 -3.05 -12.23
C LEU A 489 -15.60 -2.18 -11.01
N ASP A 490 -16.44 -1.16 -11.19
CA ASP A 490 -16.95 -0.27 -10.14
C ASP A 490 -18.35 0.19 -10.52
N PHE A 491 -19.37 -0.34 -9.83
CA PHE A 491 -20.77 -0.04 -10.10
C PHE A 491 -21.60 -0.23 -8.84
N THR A 492 -22.83 0.30 -8.86
CA THR A 492 -23.82 0.07 -7.80
C THR A 492 -24.95 -0.75 -8.40
N TYR A 493 -25.23 -1.92 -7.82
CA TYR A 493 -26.47 -2.64 -8.16
C TYR A 493 -27.63 -2.09 -7.33
N ASP A 494 -28.84 -2.27 -7.83
CA ASP A 494 -30.06 -1.69 -7.28
C ASP A 494 -31.19 -2.73 -7.39
N ASP A 495 -31.89 -2.95 -6.28
CA ASP A 495 -32.97 -3.94 -6.15
C ASP A 495 -34.16 -3.63 -7.09
N ALA A 496 -34.35 -2.35 -7.44
CA ALA A 496 -35.41 -1.91 -8.33
C ALA A 496 -35.17 -2.26 -9.80
N TRP A 497 -33.96 -2.68 -10.19
CA TRP A 497 -33.66 -3.06 -11.59
C TRP A 497 -34.51 -4.27 -12.03
N TYR A 498 -34.60 -5.29 -11.18
CA TYR A 498 -35.35 -6.51 -11.46
C TYR A 498 -35.96 -7.04 -10.16
N PRO A 499 -37.25 -6.77 -9.87
CA PRO A 499 -37.88 -7.17 -8.60
C PRO A 499 -37.88 -8.68 -8.29
N GLU A 500 -37.63 -9.52 -9.30
CA GLU A 500 -37.53 -10.97 -9.14
C GLU A 500 -36.20 -11.40 -8.50
N THR A 501 -35.18 -10.54 -8.55
CA THR A 501 -33.87 -10.78 -7.93
C THR A 501 -33.79 -10.33 -6.47
N ASP A 502 -34.87 -9.71 -5.97
CA ASP A 502 -35.01 -9.18 -4.61
C ASP A 502 -35.87 -10.14 -3.77
N GLY A 503 -35.26 -11.21 -3.25
CA GLY A 503 -35.91 -12.13 -2.31
C GLY A 503 -36.88 -13.14 -2.93
N ALA A 504 -37.06 -13.16 -4.27
CA ALA A 504 -37.79 -14.23 -4.96
C ALA A 504 -36.87 -15.38 -5.43
N GLY A 505 -35.57 -15.26 -5.16
CA GLY A 505 -34.59 -16.33 -5.35
C GLY A 505 -33.94 -16.39 -6.73
N TYR A 506 -34.20 -15.43 -7.61
CA TYR A 506 -33.42 -15.23 -8.82
C TYR A 506 -32.18 -14.39 -8.51
N SER A 507 -31.09 -14.61 -9.23
CA SER A 507 -29.89 -13.77 -9.16
C SER A 507 -29.90 -12.70 -10.24
N LEU A 508 -29.10 -11.66 -10.04
CA LEU A 508 -28.78 -10.67 -11.05
C LEU A 508 -27.65 -11.20 -11.95
N VAL A 509 -27.94 -11.42 -13.22
CA VAL A 509 -27.01 -12.00 -14.20
C VAL A 509 -26.62 -10.95 -15.23
N ALA A 510 -25.33 -10.85 -15.55
CA ALA A 510 -24.85 -9.97 -16.61
C ALA A 510 -25.46 -10.38 -17.96
N LEU A 511 -26.08 -9.43 -18.66
CA LEU A 511 -26.74 -9.68 -19.95
C LEU A 511 -25.72 -10.13 -21.01
N ASP A 512 -24.56 -9.47 -21.05
CA ASP A 512 -23.43 -9.82 -21.91
C ASP A 512 -22.12 -9.68 -21.12
N PRO A 513 -21.52 -10.79 -20.66
CA PRO A 513 -20.24 -10.77 -19.95
C PRO A 513 -19.09 -10.13 -20.72
N TRP A 514 -19.17 -10.00 -22.05
CA TRP A 514 -18.13 -9.37 -22.85
C TRP A 514 -18.38 -7.90 -23.17
N ALA A 515 -19.48 -7.31 -22.65
CA ALA A 515 -19.74 -5.90 -22.81
C ALA A 515 -18.64 -5.03 -22.15
N PRO A 516 -18.49 -3.77 -22.57
CA PRO A 516 -17.61 -2.84 -21.87
C PRO A 516 -18.11 -2.61 -20.43
N ALA A 517 -17.20 -2.19 -19.54
CA ALA A 517 -17.47 -2.11 -18.10
C ALA A 517 -18.63 -1.15 -17.72
N ASP A 518 -18.95 -0.17 -18.58
CA ASP A 518 -20.04 0.77 -18.37
C ASP A 518 -21.42 0.09 -18.36
N ALA A 519 -21.57 -1.06 -19.02
CA ALA A 519 -22.79 -1.87 -19.00
C ALA A 519 -23.18 -2.32 -17.58
N TRP A 520 -22.20 -2.55 -16.68
CA TRP A 520 -22.49 -2.95 -15.29
C TRP A 520 -23.18 -1.84 -14.47
N THR A 521 -23.12 -0.60 -14.93
CA THR A 521 -23.67 0.56 -14.21
C THR A 521 -25.13 0.87 -14.54
N THR A 522 -25.77 0.11 -15.43
CA THR A 522 -27.17 0.32 -15.83
C THR A 522 -27.99 -0.96 -15.74
N ALA A 523 -29.30 -0.84 -15.51
CA ALA A 523 -30.20 -1.99 -15.45
C ALA A 523 -30.14 -2.84 -16.73
N GLU A 524 -30.02 -2.21 -17.90
CA GLU A 524 -29.99 -2.90 -19.21
C GLU A 524 -28.77 -3.78 -19.43
N GLY A 525 -27.69 -3.61 -18.64
CA GLY A 525 -26.55 -4.52 -18.65
C GLY A 525 -26.79 -5.82 -17.87
N TRP A 526 -27.93 -5.94 -17.19
CA TRP A 526 -28.29 -7.07 -16.35
C TRP A 526 -29.62 -7.69 -16.77
N ARG A 527 -29.96 -8.79 -16.12
CA ARG A 527 -31.27 -9.45 -16.16
C ARG A 527 -31.43 -10.37 -14.95
N ALA A 528 -32.64 -10.83 -14.68
CA ALA A 528 -32.85 -11.95 -13.77
C ALA A 528 -32.31 -13.26 -14.37
N SER A 529 -31.87 -14.17 -13.50
CA SER A 529 -31.48 -15.52 -13.88
C SER A 529 -32.63 -16.33 -14.49
N ALA A 530 -32.30 -17.37 -15.27
CA ALA A 530 -33.31 -18.23 -15.89
C ALA A 530 -33.99 -19.18 -14.89
N ALA A 531 -33.37 -19.41 -13.74
CA ALA A 531 -33.86 -20.29 -12.70
C ALA A 531 -33.67 -19.70 -11.29
N ILE A 532 -34.53 -20.12 -10.37
CA ILE A 532 -34.37 -19.90 -8.93
C ILE A 532 -33.07 -20.58 -8.47
N GLY A 533 -32.31 -19.87 -7.64
CA GLY A 533 -30.96 -20.24 -7.23
C GLY A 533 -29.88 -19.81 -8.21
N GLY A 534 -30.25 -19.19 -9.34
CA GLY A 534 -29.26 -18.74 -10.32
C GLY A 534 -28.63 -19.88 -11.12
N SER A 535 -27.44 -19.62 -11.66
CA SER A 535 -26.66 -20.56 -12.47
C SER A 535 -25.20 -20.72 -12.03
N PRO A 536 -24.89 -20.79 -10.72
CA PRO A 536 -23.51 -20.73 -10.24
C PRO A 536 -22.59 -21.77 -10.89
N GLY A 537 -21.41 -21.31 -11.34
CA GLY A 537 -20.39 -22.12 -12.02
C GLY A 537 -20.69 -22.42 -13.49
N ALA A 538 -21.78 -21.87 -14.05
CA ALA A 538 -22.22 -22.13 -15.41
C ALA A 538 -22.79 -20.86 -16.06
N TYR A 539 -22.88 -20.88 -17.38
CA TYR A 539 -23.53 -19.78 -18.11
C TYR A 539 -25.05 -19.87 -17.95
N ASP A 540 -25.69 -18.79 -17.52
CA ASP A 540 -27.16 -18.73 -17.40
C ASP A 540 -27.83 -18.65 -18.79
N GLY A 541 -28.45 -19.74 -19.24
CA GLY A 541 -29.20 -19.80 -20.50
C GLY A 541 -28.41 -20.33 -21.70
N ALA A 542 -28.94 -20.12 -22.92
CA ALA A 542 -28.22 -20.48 -24.15
C ALA A 542 -27.14 -19.42 -24.41
N LEU A 543 -25.91 -19.86 -24.75
CA LEU A 543 -24.87 -18.95 -25.27
C LEU A 543 -25.54 -18.03 -26.31
N PRO A 544 -25.44 -16.70 -26.19
CA PRO A 544 -26.11 -15.81 -27.11
C PRO A 544 -25.64 -16.16 -28.52
N THR A 545 -26.58 -16.37 -29.45
CA THR A 545 -26.30 -16.75 -30.83
C THR A 545 -25.45 -15.67 -31.49
N GLY A 546 -24.26 -16.03 -31.98
CA GLY A 546 -23.26 -15.10 -32.52
C GLY A 546 -21.86 -15.33 -31.96
N GLY A 547 -20.85 -15.02 -32.76
CA GLY A 547 -19.45 -15.32 -32.50
C GLY A 547 -18.54 -14.16 -32.88
N TYR A 548 -17.30 -14.23 -32.42
CA TYR A 548 -16.31 -13.17 -32.60
C TYR A 548 -15.65 -13.25 -33.97
N GLN A 549 -15.79 -12.17 -34.73
CA GLN A 549 -15.37 -12.04 -36.12
C GLN A 549 -14.58 -10.76 -36.31
N ARG A 550 -13.53 -10.82 -37.13
CA ARG A 550 -12.81 -9.62 -37.55
C ARG A 550 -13.53 -9.10 -38.79
N PRO A 551 -14.08 -7.87 -38.81
CA PRO A 551 -14.79 -7.39 -39.98
C PRO A 551 -13.94 -7.49 -41.24
N GLY A 552 -14.49 -8.13 -42.27
CA GLY A 552 -13.78 -8.47 -43.50
C GLY A 552 -13.05 -9.81 -43.51
N ASP A 553 -12.96 -10.59 -42.43
CA ASP A 553 -12.35 -11.95 -42.39
C ASP A 553 -13.25 -12.97 -43.13
N ALA A 554 -13.23 -12.88 -44.46
CA ALA A 554 -14.09 -13.67 -45.32
C ALA A 554 -13.71 -15.15 -45.33
N ASN A 555 -12.44 -15.48 -45.04
CA ASN A 555 -11.94 -16.85 -45.10
C ASN A 555 -11.95 -17.58 -43.75
N GLN A 556 -12.29 -16.88 -42.66
CA GLN A 556 -12.40 -17.38 -41.29
C GLN A 556 -11.06 -17.83 -40.67
N ASP A 557 -9.95 -17.18 -40.99
CA ASP A 557 -8.63 -17.49 -40.44
C ASP A 557 -8.18 -16.54 -39.30
N GLY A 558 -9.03 -15.57 -38.95
CA GLY A 558 -8.84 -14.63 -37.85
C GLY A 558 -7.94 -13.44 -38.18
N ARG A 559 -7.39 -13.39 -39.40
CA ARG A 559 -6.60 -12.25 -39.91
C ARG A 559 -7.43 -11.45 -40.90
N LEU A 560 -6.98 -10.22 -41.15
CA LEU A 560 -7.51 -9.40 -42.23
C LEU A 560 -6.36 -9.14 -43.20
N ASP A 561 -6.30 -9.92 -44.27
CA ASP A 561 -5.25 -9.84 -45.28
C ASP A 561 -5.79 -10.07 -46.71
N ILE A 562 -4.88 -10.19 -47.69
CA ILE A 562 -5.27 -10.32 -49.10
C ILE A 562 -6.11 -11.57 -49.39
N SER A 563 -5.98 -12.61 -48.57
CA SER A 563 -6.72 -13.85 -48.74
C SER A 563 -8.22 -13.66 -48.49
N ASP A 564 -8.61 -12.66 -47.69
CA ASP A 564 -9.99 -12.28 -47.43
C ASP A 564 -10.64 -11.60 -48.63
N ALA A 565 -9.92 -10.65 -49.24
CA ALA A 565 -10.37 -10.01 -50.48
C ALA A 565 -10.56 -11.05 -51.60
N VAL A 566 -9.67 -12.05 -51.66
CA VAL A 566 -9.81 -13.19 -52.57
C VAL A 566 -11.00 -14.08 -52.16
N GLY A 567 -11.20 -14.33 -50.87
CA GLY A 567 -12.34 -15.06 -50.33
C GLY A 567 -13.67 -14.46 -50.74
N LEU A 568 -13.82 -13.15 -50.55
CA LEU A 568 -15.01 -12.39 -50.97
C LEU A 568 -15.25 -12.44 -52.48
N LEU A 569 -14.20 -12.24 -53.30
CA LEU A 569 -14.33 -12.37 -54.75
C LEU A 569 -14.72 -13.78 -55.19
N ARG A 570 -14.31 -14.81 -54.45
CA ARG A 570 -14.73 -16.20 -54.70
C ARG A 570 -16.19 -16.43 -54.32
N PHE A 571 -16.72 -15.79 -53.29
CA PHE A 571 -18.15 -15.81 -53.01
C PHE A 571 -18.96 -15.11 -54.11
N LEU A 572 -18.44 -14.00 -54.66
CA LEU A 572 -19.13 -13.22 -55.69
C LEU A 572 -19.09 -13.85 -57.08
N PHE A 573 -17.96 -14.46 -57.48
CA PHE A 573 -17.71 -14.88 -58.86
C PHE A 573 -17.27 -16.34 -59.02
N GLY A 574 -17.04 -17.07 -57.91
CA GLY A 574 -16.59 -18.46 -57.92
C GLY A 574 -17.71 -19.50 -58.07
N SER A 575 -17.34 -20.75 -58.34
CA SER A 575 -18.29 -21.88 -58.34
C SER A 575 -18.81 -22.18 -56.93
N THR A 576 -20.10 -22.50 -56.82
CA THR A 576 -21.00 -22.57 -55.65
C THR A 576 -20.65 -23.57 -54.51
N GLY A 577 -19.39 -23.71 -54.11
CA GLY A 577 -18.93 -24.73 -53.16
C GLY A 577 -18.18 -24.25 -51.92
N LEU A 578 -18.02 -22.93 -51.70
CA LEU A 578 -17.44 -22.42 -50.45
C LEU A 578 -18.53 -22.29 -49.37
N PRO A 579 -18.30 -22.77 -48.14
CA PRO A 579 -19.20 -22.50 -47.03
C PRO A 579 -19.20 -20.99 -46.75
N LEU A 580 -20.40 -20.44 -46.50
CA LEU A 580 -20.54 -19.07 -46.03
C LEU A 580 -19.84 -18.91 -44.66
N PRO A 581 -19.20 -17.76 -44.38
CA PRO A 581 -18.49 -17.55 -43.12
C PRO A 581 -19.43 -17.55 -41.91
N CYS A 582 -20.70 -17.19 -42.10
CA CYS A 582 -21.73 -17.17 -41.07
C CYS A 582 -22.99 -17.93 -41.52
N GLU A 583 -23.90 -18.19 -40.58
CA GLU A 583 -25.22 -18.76 -40.85
C GLU A 583 -26.01 -17.90 -41.86
N GLY A 584 -26.72 -18.54 -42.78
CA GLY A 584 -27.51 -17.87 -43.80
C GLY A 584 -27.55 -18.63 -45.13
N THR A 585 -28.30 -18.10 -46.10
CA THR A 585 -28.39 -18.70 -47.44
C THR A 585 -27.58 -17.95 -48.50
N SER A 586 -27.12 -16.74 -48.19
CA SER A 586 -26.28 -15.93 -49.09
C SER A 586 -25.36 -14.97 -48.31
N ILE A 587 -24.38 -14.39 -49.01
CA ILE A 587 -23.52 -13.33 -48.46
C ILE A 587 -24.26 -12.02 -48.16
N ALA A 588 -25.50 -11.87 -48.64
CA ALA A 588 -26.28 -10.65 -48.50
C ALA A 588 -27.24 -10.66 -47.30
N GLU A 589 -27.11 -11.64 -46.40
CA GLU A 589 -28.04 -11.86 -45.29
C GLU A 589 -27.31 -12.03 -43.96
N GLY A 590 -27.93 -11.51 -42.88
CA GLY A 590 -27.53 -11.77 -41.49
C GLY A 590 -26.06 -11.46 -41.19
N GLY A 591 -25.41 -12.35 -40.44
CA GLY A 591 -24.00 -12.22 -40.07
C GLY A 591 -23.04 -12.18 -41.26
N ASN A 592 -23.41 -12.79 -42.40
CA ASN A 592 -22.57 -12.73 -43.61
C ASN A 592 -22.50 -11.31 -44.16
N LEU A 593 -23.63 -10.60 -44.20
CA LEU A 593 -23.65 -9.21 -44.66
C LEU A 593 -22.86 -8.32 -43.68
N ALA A 594 -23.08 -8.47 -42.37
CA ALA A 594 -22.38 -7.69 -41.36
C ALA A 594 -20.85 -7.92 -41.37
N LEU A 595 -20.41 -9.14 -41.70
CA LEU A 595 -18.99 -9.47 -41.83
C LEU A 595 -18.35 -8.97 -43.13
N LEU A 596 -19.09 -9.04 -44.24
CA LEU A 596 -18.55 -8.84 -45.60
C LEU A 596 -18.81 -7.44 -46.19
N ASP A 597 -19.70 -6.64 -45.61
CA ASP A 597 -19.94 -5.23 -45.95
C ASP A 597 -18.82 -4.35 -45.34
N VAL A 598 -17.66 -4.38 -46.00
CA VAL A 598 -16.44 -3.69 -45.57
C VAL A 598 -16.59 -2.18 -45.73
N ASN A 599 -17.31 -1.72 -46.75
CA ASN A 599 -17.47 -0.29 -47.02
C ASN A 599 -18.66 0.35 -46.28
N GLY A 600 -19.56 -0.44 -45.71
CA GLY A 600 -20.72 -0.01 -44.94
C GLY A 600 -21.89 0.51 -45.78
N ASP A 601 -21.99 0.13 -47.06
CA ASP A 601 -23.04 0.60 -47.97
C ASP A 601 -24.33 -0.23 -47.92
N GLY A 602 -24.36 -1.26 -47.07
CA GLY A 602 -25.47 -2.17 -46.87
C GLY A 602 -25.52 -3.30 -47.89
N ARG A 603 -24.45 -3.54 -48.65
CA ARG A 603 -24.32 -4.64 -49.61
C ARG A 603 -22.96 -5.31 -49.44
N ALA A 604 -22.92 -6.62 -49.68
CA ALA A 604 -21.67 -7.36 -49.84
C ALA A 604 -21.43 -7.59 -51.33
N ASP A 605 -20.66 -6.71 -51.99
CA ASP A 605 -20.37 -6.76 -53.42
C ASP A 605 -18.90 -6.48 -53.77
N ILE A 606 -18.62 -6.21 -55.05
CA ILE A 606 -17.25 -5.99 -55.52
C ILE A 606 -16.61 -4.74 -54.88
N ALA A 607 -17.42 -3.76 -54.46
CA ALA A 607 -16.95 -2.55 -53.82
C ALA A 607 -16.28 -2.84 -52.46
N ASP A 608 -16.72 -3.88 -51.74
CA ASP A 608 -16.13 -4.30 -50.48
C ASP A 608 -14.76 -4.93 -50.66
N ALA A 609 -14.60 -5.78 -51.68
CA ALA A 609 -13.29 -6.34 -52.02
C ALA A 609 -12.30 -5.23 -52.44
N VAL A 610 -12.78 -4.22 -53.18
CA VAL A 610 -11.98 -3.04 -53.56
C VAL A 610 -11.63 -2.20 -52.33
N SER A 611 -12.58 -1.97 -51.42
CA SER A 611 -12.37 -1.23 -50.17
C SER A 611 -11.31 -1.91 -49.29
N MET A 612 -11.41 -3.23 -49.13
CA MET A 612 -10.45 -4.03 -48.37
C MET A 612 -9.04 -3.98 -48.96
N LEU A 613 -8.90 -4.13 -50.29
CA LEU A 613 -7.59 -3.98 -50.95
C LEU A 613 -7.04 -2.55 -50.83
N GLY A 614 -7.92 -1.55 -50.87
CA GLY A 614 -7.58 -0.14 -50.66
C GLY A 614 -7.02 0.10 -49.26
N TYR A 615 -7.66 -0.46 -48.22
CA TYR A 615 -7.18 -0.45 -46.84
C TYR A 615 -5.80 -1.12 -46.71
N LEU A 616 -5.66 -2.35 -47.23
CA LEU A 616 -4.46 -3.17 -47.04
C LEU A 616 -3.21 -2.61 -47.77
N PHE A 617 -3.39 -1.99 -48.94
CA PHE A 617 -2.26 -1.66 -49.83
C PHE A 617 -2.18 -0.19 -50.27
N ALA A 618 -3.24 0.60 -50.14
CA ALA A 618 -3.32 1.95 -50.67
C ALA A 618 -3.60 3.04 -49.62
N GLY A 619 -3.63 2.68 -48.33
CA GLY A 619 -3.92 3.61 -47.24
C GLY A 619 -5.36 4.12 -47.23
N GLY A 620 -6.29 3.33 -47.76
CA GLY A 620 -7.72 3.60 -47.70
C GLY A 620 -8.30 3.49 -46.28
N PRO A 621 -9.57 3.88 -46.07
CA PRO A 621 -10.25 3.74 -44.78
C PRO A 621 -10.28 2.29 -44.30
N ALA A 622 -10.25 2.09 -42.97
CA ALA A 622 -10.50 0.79 -42.36
C ALA A 622 -11.92 0.27 -42.65
N PRO A 623 -12.19 -1.05 -42.50
CA PRO A 623 -13.55 -1.58 -42.58
C PRO A 623 -14.53 -0.79 -41.72
N ALA A 624 -15.75 -0.59 -42.20
CA ALA A 624 -16.75 0.26 -41.57
C ALA A 624 -17.09 -0.17 -40.12
N ALA A 625 -17.10 -1.49 -39.86
CA ALA A 625 -17.30 -2.05 -38.53
C ALA A 625 -16.02 -2.12 -37.67
N GLY A 626 -14.91 -1.50 -38.15
CA GLY A 626 -13.61 -1.49 -37.50
C GLY A 626 -12.74 -2.69 -37.86
N THR A 627 -11.51 -2.71 -37.37
CA THR A 627 -10.56 -3.82 -37.58
C THR A 627 -10.44 -4.73 -36.37
N ASN A 628 -11.08 -4.38 -35.25
CA ASN A 628 -11.06 -5.17 -34.03
C ASN A 628 -11.97 -6.38 -34.17
N CYS A 629 -11.71 -7.40 -33.36
CA CYS A 629 -12.60 -8.54 -33.22
C CYS A 629 -13.92 -8.04 -32.60
N ILE A 630 -15.05 -8.25 -33.29
CA ILE A 630 -16.38 -7.83 -32.81
C ILE A 630 -17.32 -9.02 -32.81
N ARG A 631 -18.37 -8.95 -31.99
CA ARG A 631 -19.39 -9.99 -31.97
C ARG A 631 -20.36 -9.77 -33.14
N ILE A 632 -20.48 -10.75 -34.03
CA ILE A 632 -21.42 -10.75 -35.14
C ILE A 632 -22.42 -11.90 -34.97
N GLU A 633 -23.71 -11.55 -34.89
CA GLU A 633 -24.80 -12.51 -34.74
C GLU A 633 -24.86 -13.48 -35.93
N GLY A 634 -25.09 -14.77 -35.64
CA GLY A 634 -25.13 -15.82 -36.65
C GLY A 634 -23.76 -16.24 -37.20
N CYS A 635 -22.65 -15.67 -36.73
CA CYS A 635 -21.31 -16.11 -37.11
C CYS A 635 -20.69 -17.06 -36.07
N PRO A 636 -19.78 -17.97 -36.46
CA PRO A 636 -18.92 -18.66 -35.51
C PRO A 636 -17.90 -17.68 -34.90
N THR A 637 -17.08 -18.14 -33.95
CA THR A 637 -15.94 -17.37 -33.46
C THR A 637 -14.70 -17.71 -34.29
N SER A 638 -14.22 -16.79 -35.14
CA SER A 638 -12.99 -16.92 -35.96
C SER A 638 -11.82 -16.11 -35.43
N CYS A 639 -12.09 -15.01 -34.71
CA CYS A 639 -11.06 -14.19 -34.06
C CYS A 639 -11.25 -14.19 -32.56
N ARG A 640 -10.18 -13.83 -31.86
CA ARG A 640 -10.18 -13.48 -30.44
C ARG A 640 -9.38 -12.19 -30.31
N PHE A 641 -9.72 -11.38 -29.31
CA PHE A 641 -9.09 -10.09 -29.07
C PHE A 641 -7.57 -10.19 -28.98
#